data_AF-A0A1J4VY58-F1
#
_entry.id   AF-A0A1J4VY58-F1
#
_cell.length_a   1.000
_cell.length_b   1.000
_cell.length_c   1.000
_cell.angle_alpha   90.00
_cell.angle_beta   90.00
_cell.angle_gamma   90.00
#
_symmetry.space_group_name_H-M   'P 1'
#
loop_
_entity.id
_entity.type
_entity.pdbx_description
1 polymer ?
#
loop_
_entity_poly.entity_id
_entity_poly.type
_entity_poly.pdbx_seq_one_letter_code
_entity_poly.pdbx_strand_id
1 'polypeptide(L)'
;MPKALTNGNLALINGAIVWAIESAGAVSKANKKLMFAAGYPITPVNDVTEYLSRIAGDVNATFIQAESEIAAGNMVIGAACVGTPALTVTSSPGISLMQEAISYAAGMELGGRGLVYVDVVRGGPGLGNIQGAQSDFNQAVLGGGHGDYQTVVLAPASAQEMFDFVRLAFKLSYQYKIPGFILSDGYVGQLKEEYQIPDTVKPLQIPMTSDTCTSIYVREGILEEHNWKLFRRFEELKKDPQLKNMECSAYRLNDTDGPAEIVLVNYGIFSRIGFGVVDRARELGIPVGQISLKSLNPFPEEQIREIIKKFGPLYVTEGGINQLTQRLKTVVGEFGIVGACQRPGGTLPEEKEIVADLEVLIREIRRTEYQTRFAEYKKLLSYGQPFRMNRGDKFNKIRLEVSTHDVEYKAGMKGKSPESRGIESMTDKNMYFCAGCDHKHNTEALGTVFDKFKNYELTLFSPVGCSIFLYDFFKKDKVHNIQVPHGRGPAAASASKRSKPESLVVCYQGDGDAMDIGLGELLHASARGEKITVILVNNGTYGMTGGQLSATTPMDQFSKTTPKGRDSNLNGFPIDISQLLHRQGVSYYRRTLVGTPDLNQRFSHFLLQALLHQLKGDGMSVIEVIATCTEHQRAPAEIIQAFQTEGKKLHQIALSKEYASKIMTQSFPLAVGWGEDIENTQELISPRQPLNGFEASISAESRFASFLKTLEDFSILREASNLSFKKMRDFRFYLCGEGGQGIQSLADILMKAGITQYAFNSPWYEPEVTKARTVAAVTLSNSAYANPNPEIGEIDALVCMTPQMYYERKHFAKKGGLVIVDGQGIEIKNEGFDFTLIRVPAMNLATTQIKERRSANMICLGVLNQTLELFKDEVLEDVIRRNIPKAAEINIQAYQLGKKFINSSLRLNR
;
A
#
# COMPACT_ATOMS: atom_id res chain seq x y z
N MET A 1 -7.82 -19.93 20.63
CA MET A 1 -7.39 -18.83 19.75
C MET A 1 -7.13 -17.63 20.64
N PRO A 2 -5.91 -17.02 20.64
CA PRO A 2 -5.69 -15.77 21.34
C PRO A 2 -6.63 -14.70 20.80
N LYS A 3 -7.21 -13.92 21.72
CA LYS A 3 -8.11 -12.82 21.40
C LYS A 3 -7.30 -11.54 21.41
N ALA A 4 -7.17 -10.94 20.24
CA ALA A 4 -6.50 -9.66 20.04
C ALA A 4 -7.53 -8.56 19.93
N LEU A 5 -7.13 -7.37 20.37
CA LEU A 5 -7.99 -6.21 20.40
C LEU A 5 -7.27 -4.99 19.84
N THR A 6 -7.71 -4.53 18.68
CA THR A 6 -7.17 -3.33 18.03
C THR A 6 -8.11 -2.86 16.92
N ASN A 7 -7.69 -1.86 16.14
CA ASN A 7 -8.44 -1.43 14.96
C ASN A 7 -8.26 -2.35 13.74
N GLY A 8 -9.12 -2.20 12.74
CA GLY A 8 -9.08 -2.97 11.49
C GLY A 8 -7.73 -2.88 10.77
N ASN A 9 -7.11 -1.70 10.72
CA ASN A 9 -5.80 -1.49 10.11
C ASN A 9 -4.70 -2.38 10.74
N LEU A 10 -4.65 -2.43 12.06
CA LEU A 10 -3.65 -3.23 12.79
C LEU A 10 -3.99 -4.73 12.71
N ALA A 11 -5.28 -5.10 12.71
CA ALA A 11 -5.71 -6.47 12.47
C ALA A 11 -5.24 -6.99 11.09
N LEU A 12 -5.32 -6.13 10.06
CA LEU A 12 -4.76 -6.42 8.73
C LEU A 12 -3.25 -6.64 8.76
N ILE A 13 -2.47 -5.78 9.44
CA ILE A 13 -1.02 -5.99 9.54
C ILE A 13 -0.70 -7.28 10.29
N ASN A 14 -1.43 -7.58 11.36
CA ASN A 14 -1.27 -8.83 12.11
C ASN A 14 -1.58 -10.05 11.25
N GLY A 15 -2.61 -9.98 10.39
CA GLY A 15 -2.92 -11.04 9.42
C GLY A 15 -1.78 -11.26 8.43
N ALA A 16 -1.21 -10.19 7.87
CA ALA A 16 -0.07 -10.27 6.95
C ALA A 16 1.16 -10.92 7.60
N ILE A 17 1.47 -10.56 8.85
CA ILE A 17 2.58 -11.15 9.61
C ILE A 17 2.33 -12.64 9.87
N VAL A 18 1.12 -13.03 10.26
CA VAL A 18 0.77 -14.44 10.46
C VAL A 18 0.96 -15.23 9.16
N TRP A 19 0.51 -14.70 8.02
CA TRP A 19 0.74 -15.35 6.73
C TRP A 19 2.24 -15.47 6.39
N ALA A 20 3.03 -14.42 6.69
CA ALA A 20 4.48 -14.45 6.47
C ALA A 20 5.17 -15.49 7.34
N ILE A 21 4.74 -15.67 8.59
CA ILE A 21 5.25 -16.73 9.48
C ILE A 21 4.82 -18.12 8.98
N GLU A 22 3.57 -18.28 8.52
CA GLU A 22 3.06 -19.53 7.92
C GLU A 22 3.90 -19.92 6.70
N SER A 23 4.18 -18.99 5.79
CA SER A 23 4.99 -19.24 4.59
C SER A 23 6.50 -19.38 4.87
N ALA A 24 6.98 -18.89 6.02
CA ALA A 24 8.40 -18.92 6.40
C ALA A 24 9.00 -20.32 6.53
N GLY A 25 8.19 -21.35 6.78
CA GLY A 25 8.65 -22.75 6.81
C GLY A 25 9.28 -23.20 5.49
N ALA A 26 9.04 -22.49 4.39
CA ALA A 26 9.69 -22.69 3.09
C ALA A 26 10.92 -21.78 2.84
N VAL A 27 11.20 -20.80 3.71
CA VAL A 27 12.16 -19.71 3.51
C VAL A 27 13.52 -19.97 4.20
N SER A 28 13.73 -21.15 4.79
CA SER A 28 14.86 -21.44 5.68
C SER A 28 16.24 -21.40 4.99
N LYS A 29 16.80 -20.20 4.86
CA LYS A 29 18.23 -19.93 5.06
C LYS A 29 18.34 -18.83 6.11
N ALA A 30 19.38 -18.91 6.96
CA ALA A 30 19.65 -17.89 7.97
C ALA A 30 19.66 -16.48 7.34
N ASN A 31 19.16 -15.48 8.07
CA ASN A 31 19.16 -14.04 7.72
C ASN A 31 18.17 -13.51 6.66
N LYS A 32 17.26 -14.32 6.09
CA LYS A 32 16.19 -13.78 5.23
C LYS A 32 15.08 -13.11 6.05
N LYS A 33 14.57 -11.98 5.55
CA LYS A 33 13.41 -11.28 6.12
C LYS A 33 12.11 -12.03 5.80
N LEU A 34 11.19 -12.05 6.76
CA LEU A 34 9.89 -12.71 6.59
C LEU A 34 8.99 -12.00 5.59
N MET A 35 9.02 -10.68 5.66
CA MET A 35 8.16 -9.81 4.88
C MET A 35 8.85 -8.46 4.74
N PHE A 36 8.57 -7.77 3.66
CA PHE A 36 8.94 -6.39 3.44
C PHE A 36 7.67 -5.53 3.39
N ALA A 37 7.64 -4.44 4.14
CA ALA A 37 6.59 -3.45 4.08
C ALA A 37 7.18 -2.08 3.79
N ALA A 38 6.54 -1.34 2.88
CA ALA A 38 6.82 0.08 2.69
C ALA A 38 5.51 0.86 2.71
N GLY A 39 5.57 2.11 3.18
CA GLY A 39 4.40 2.98 3.20
C GLY A 39 4.80 4.44 3.28
N TYR A 40 3.94 5.29 2.71
CA TYR A 40 3.95 6.73 2.94
C TYR A 40 2.74 7.06 3.83
N PRO A 41 2.92 7.82 4.92
CA PRO A 41 1.84 8.04 5.87
C PRO A 41 0.76 8.95 5.27
N ILE A 42 -0.46 8.43 5.20
CA ILE A 42 -1.65 9.17 4.80
C ILE A 42 -2.84 8.77 5.67
N THR A 43 -3.61 9.74 6.17
CA THR A 43 -4.87 9.45 6.88
C THR A 43 -5.86 8.76 5.93
N PRO A 44 -6.48 7.63 6.29
CA PRO A 44 -6.66 7.07 7.65
C PRO A 44 -5.73 5.88 8.02
N VAL A 45 -4.52 5.77 7.46
CA VAL A 45 -3.58 4.65 7.71
C VAL A 45 -2.30 5.04 8.46
N ASN A 46 -2.28 6.19 9.13
CA ASN A 46 -1.09 6.67 9.86
C ASN A 46 -0.62 5.67 10.93
N ASP A 47 -1.58 5.04 11.60
CA ASP A 47 -1.36 4.00 12.62
C ASP A 47 -0.62 2.77 12.09
N VAL A 48 -0.79 2.42 10.82
CA VAL A 48 -0.07 1.31 10.18
C VAL A 48 1.43 1.55 10.18
N THR A 49 1.86 2.74 9.76
CA THR A 49 3.30 3.07 9.71
C THR A 49 3.91 3.15 11.11
N GLU A 50 3.17 3.71 12.08
CA GLU A 50 3.58 3.74 13.48
C GLU A 50 3.72 2.32 14.04
N TYR A 51 2.75 1.46 13.78
CA TYR A 51 2.74 0.08 14.27
C TYR A 51 3.87 -0.76 13.67
N LEU A 52 4.03 -0.74 12.34
CA LEU A 52 5.10 -1.46 11.65
C LEU A 52 6.49 -0.99 12.10
N SER A 53 6.68 0.31 12.37
CA SER A 53 7.96 0.84 12.89
C SER A 53 8.36 0.26 14.24
N ARG A 54 7.37 -0.17 15.04
CA ARG A 54 7.60 -0.78 16.36
C ARG A 54 7.85 -2.28 16.28
N ILE A 55 7.06 -3.00 15.47
CA ILE A 55 7.06 -4.47 15.51
C ILE A 55 7.95 -5.14 14.47
N ALA A 56 8.31 -4.46 13.37
CA ALA A 56 8.96 -5.12 12.23
C ALA A 56 10.27 -5.82 12.63
N GLY A 57 11.06 -5.20 13.51
CA GLY A 57 12.29 -5.80 14.05
C GLY A 57 12.03 -7.10 14.80
N ASP A 58 11.03 -7.11 15.69
CA ASP A 58 10.70 -8.24 16.57
C ASP A 58 10.20 -9.46 15.80
N VAL A 59 9.50 -9.23 14.68
CA VAL A 59 8.99 -10.31 13.82
C VAL A 59 9.94 -10.64 12.65
N ASN A 60 11.15 -10.10 12.62
CA ASN A 60 12.10 -10.24 11.51
C ASN A 60 11.50 -9.88 10.14
N ALA A 61 10.64 -8.86 10.10
CA ALA A 61 10.22 -8.15 8.90
C ALA A 61 11.11 -6.91 8.68
N THR A 62 10.96 -6.30 7.51
CA THR A 62 11.53 -4.98 7.21
C THR A 62 10.40 -4.01 6.99
N PHE A 63 10.44 -2.85 7.64
CA PHE A 63 9.55 -1.73 7.35
C PHE A 63 10.36 -0.50 6.93
N ILE A 64 9.89 0.19 5.88
CA ILE A 64 10.42 1.48 5.44
C ILE A 64 9.30 2.50 5.29
N GLN A 65 9.43 3.62 5.99
CA GLN A 65 8.68 4.82 5.65
C GLN A 65 9.33 5.41 4.38
N ALA A 66 8.64 5.29 3.26
CA ALA A 66 9.11 5.82 1.99
C ALA A 66 8.85 7.33 1.90
N GLU A 67 9.53 8.01 0.98
CA GLU A 67 9.38 9.43 0.65
C GLU A 67 8.10 9.75 -0.14
N SER A 68 7.53 8.75 -0.81
CA SER A 68 6.34 8.86 -1.65
C SER A 68 5.73 7.49 -1.89
N GLU A 69 4.47 7.46 -2.32
CA GLU A 69 3.79 6.24 -2.74
C GLU A 69 4.38 5.64 -4.02
N ILE A 70 4.95 6.48 -4.89
CA ILE A 70 5.72 6.01 -6.05
C ILE A 70 6.91 5.16 -5.58
N ALA A 71 7.66 5.65 -4.59
CA ALA A 71 8.78 4.91 -4.01
C ALA A 71 8.31 3.65 -3.28
N ALA A 72 7.28 3.73 -2.42
CA ALA A 72 6.75 2.58 -1.69
C ALA A 72 6.24 1.47 -2.63
N GLY A 73 5.47 1.83 -3.66
CA GLY A 73 4.97 0.90 -4.67
C GLY A 73 6.08 0.17 -5.42
N ASN A 74 7.18 0.87 -5.74
CA ASN A 74 8.33 0.25 -6.42
C ASN A 74 9.28 -0.50 -5.48
N MET A 75 9.34 -0.13 -4.19
CA MET A 75 10.05 -0.90 -3.18
C MET A 75 9.43 -2.29 -3.01
N VAL A 76 8.09 -2.40 -2.93
CA VAL A 76 7.43 -3.71 -2.79
C VAL A 76 7.63 -4.60 -4.02
N ILE A 77 7.75 -4.03 -5.23
CA ILE A 77 8.20 -4.76 -6.44
C ILE A 77 9.58 -5.37 -6.22
N GLY A 78 10.56 -4.55 -5.77
CA GLY A 78 11.93 -5.01 -5.55
C GLY A 78 12.02 -6.17 -4.56
N ALA A 79 11.37 -6.03 -3.40
CA ALA A 79 11.30 -7.10 -2.40
C ALA A 79 10.65 -8.38 -2.95
N ALA A 80 9.51 -8.25 -3.64
CA ALA A 80 8.84 -9.39 -4.26
C ALA A 80 9.75 -10.09 -5.29
N CYS A 81 10.47 -9.34 -6.13
CA CYS A 81 11.35 -9.92 -7.16
C CYS A 81 12.49 -10.78 -6.59
N VAL A 82 13.00 -10.46 -5.40
CA VAL A 82 14.01 -11.30 -4.72
C VAL A 82 13.39 -12.44 -3.91
N GLY A 83 12.07 -12.59 -3.95
CA GLY A 83 11.35 -13.62 -3.22
C GLY A 83 11.24 -13.31 -1.74
N THR A 84 10.92 -12.07 -1.39
CA THR A 84 10.42 -11.72 -0.06
C THR A 84 9.00 -11.19 -0.20
N PRO A 85 8.01 -11.80 0.47
CA PRO A 85 6.64 -11.29 0.42
C PRO A 85 6.58 -9.82 0.80
N ALA A 86 5.73 -9.07 0.11
CA ALA A 86 5.70 -7.63 0.23
C ALA A 86 4.28 -7.07 0.38
N LEU A 87 4.16 -6.04 1.22
CA LEU A 87 2.91 -5.35 1.54
C LEU A 87 3.12 -3.84 1.46
N THR A 88 2.15 -3.14 0.91
CA THR A 88 2.01 -1.69 1.11
C THR A 88 0.58 -1.35 1.49
N VAL A 89 0.42 -0.44 2.44
CA VAL A 89 -0.87 0.05 2.89
C VAL A 89 -0.89 1.56 2.73
N THR A 90 -1.89 2.06 2.00
CA THR A 90 -2.09 3.49 1.77
C THR A 90 -3.59 3.79 1.65
N SER A 91 -3.91 5.00 1.22
CA SER A 91 -5.27 5.46 0.99
C SER A 91 -5.36 6.14 -0.37
N SER A 92 -6.42 5.88 -1.12
CA SER A 92 -6.93 6.64 -2.27
C SER A 92 -5.88 7.34 -3.15
N PRO A 93 -5.45 8.61 -2.91
CA PRO A 93 -4.45 9.25 -3.76
C PRO A 93 -3.11 8.49 -3.78
N GLY A 94 -2.77 7.79 -2.70
CA GLY A 94 -1.60 6.93 -2.65
C GLY A 94 -1.66 5.76 -3.63
N ILE A 95 -2.82 5.10 -3.74
CA ILE A 95 -3.04 4.06 -4.77
C ILE A 95 -3.01 4.65 -6.17
N SER A 96 -3.45 5.89 -6.35
CA SER A 96 -3.37 6.59 -7.63
C SER A 96 -1.91 6.80 -8.07
N LEU A 97 -1.02 7.12 -7.14
CA LEU A 97 0.43 7.22 -7.38
C LEU A 97 1.10 5.85 -7.60
N MET A 98 0.51 4.77 -7.11
CA MET A 98 1.03 3.39 -7.26
C MET A 98 0.56 2.68 -8.54
N GLN A 99 -0.28 3.28 -9.39
CA GLN A 99 -0.84 2.59 -10.55
C GLN A 99 0.22 2.05 -11.53
N GLU A 100 1.34 2.76 -11.71
CA GLU A 100 2.50 2.26 -12.46
C GLU A 100 3.05 0.98 -11.82
N ALA A 101 3.27 0.98 -10.50
CA ALA A 101 3.81 -0.18 -9.80
C ALA A 101 2.85 -1.39 -9.84
N ILE A 102 1.54 -1.16 -9.69
CA ILE A 102 0.53 -2.22 -9.71
C ILE A 102 0.48 -2.91 -11.08
N SER A 103 0.48 -2.15 -12.18
CA SER A 103 0.44 -2.74 -13.53
C SER A 103 1.73 -3.51 -13.86
N TYR A 104 2.89 -2.98 -13.46
CA TYR A 104 4.17 -3.68 -13.61
C TYR A 104 4.21 -4.97 -12.80
N ALA A 105 3.78 -4.93 -11.53
CA ALA A 105 3.69 -6.11 -10.68
C ALA A 105 2.82 -7.21 -11.29
N ALA A 106 1.71 -6.84 -11.94
CA ALA A 106 0.84 -7.79 -12.63
C ALA A 106 1.52 -8.40 -13.87
N GLY A 107 2.12 -7.58 -14.74
CA GLY A 107 2.85 -8.06 -15.92
C GLY A 107 4.08 -8.91 -15.59
N MET A 108 4.73 -8.63 -14.45
CA MET A 108 5.85 -9.42 -13.91
C MET A 108 5.39 -10.65 -13.10
N GLU A 109 4.07 -10.86 -12.96
CA GLU A 109 3.45 -11.96 -12.21
C GLU A 109 3.88 -12.02 -10.73
N LEU A 110 4.16 -10.86 -10.12
CA LEU A 110 4.72 -10.76 -8.77
C LEU A 110 3.77 -11.22 -7.66
N GLY A 111 2.48 -11.40 -7.97
CA GLY A 111 1.57 -12.08 -7.06
C GLY A 111 2.12 -13.46 -6.65
N GLY A 112 2.80 -14.16 -7.58
CA GLY A 112 3.44 -15.45 -7.37
C GLY A 112 4.64 -15.42 -6.42
N ARG A 113 4.96 -14.23 -5.88
CA ARG A 113 6.00 -13.98 -4.89
C ARG A 113 5.43 -13.34 -3.61
N GLY A 114 4.10 -13.31 -3.47
CA GLY A 114 3.39 -12.80 -2.31
C GLY A 114 3.39 -11.27 -2.26
N LEU A 115 2.74 -10.61 -3.21
CA LEU A 115 2.64 -9.15 -3.26
C LEU A 115 1.17 -8.71 -3.11
N VAL A 116 0.90 -7.92 -2.06
CA VAL A 116 -0.43 -7.40 -1.74
C VAL A 116 -0.39 -5.89 -1.59
N TYR A 117 -1.35 -5.22 -2.22
CA TYR A 117 -1.64 -3.79 -2.04
C TYR A 117 -2.89 -3.63 -1.17
N VAL A 118 -2.92 -2.60 -0.34
CA VAL A 118 -4.07 -2.30 0.51
C VAL A 118 -4.45 -0.84 0.37
N ASP A 119 -5.72 -0.63 0.05
CA ASP A 119 -6.36 0.67 0.03
C ASP A 119 -7.37 0.78 1.17
N VAL A 120 -7.16 1.75 2.04
CA VAL A 120 -8.15 2.17 3.04
C VAL A 120 -8.71 3.50 2.57
N VAL A 121 -9.85 3.43 1.91
CA VAL A 121 -10.39 4.50 1.08
C VAL A 121 -10.87 5.67 1.92
N ARG A 122 -10.51 6.88 1.47
CA ARG A 122 -11.00 8.17 1.97
C ARG A 122 -11.78 8.91 0.89
N GLY A 123 -12.49 9.99 1.25
CA GLY A 123 -13.27 10.76 0.29
C GLY A 123 -12.42 11.50 -0.76
N GLY A 124 -12.74 11.32 -2.04
CA GLY A 124 -12.19 12.08 -3.18
C GLY A 124 -13.24 12.96 -3.90
N PRO A 125 -12.91 13.53 -5.08
CA PRO A 125 -11.65 13.41 -5.82
C PRO A 125 -10.51 14.28 -5.23
N GLY A 126 -9.26 13.94 -5.55
CA GLY A 126 -8.08 14.68 -5.09
C GLY A 126 -7.88 14.59 -3.57
N LEU A 127 -7.58 15.73 -2.93
CA LEU A 127 -7.42 15.77 -1.47
C LEU A 127 -8.73 15.56 -0.71
N GLY A 128 -9.90 15.84 -1.32
CA GLY A 128 -11.24 15.54 -0.81
C GLY A 128 -11.41 15.58 0.72
N ASN A 129 -12.10 14.57 1.25
CA ASN A 129 -12.37 14.36 2.67
C ASN A 129 -11.43 13.27 3.23
N ILE A 130 -11.14 13.29 4.54
CA ILE A 130 -10.40 12.24 5.25
C ILE A 130 -11.31 11.13 5.82
N GLN A 131 -12.62 11.30 5.78
CA GLN A 131 -13.58 10.27 6.19
C GLN A 131 -13.55 9.06 5.25
N GLY A 132 -13.91 7.90 5.78
CA GLY A 132 -13.96 6.65 5.02
C GLY A 132 -14.97 6.73 3.88
N ALA A 133 -14.57 6.33 2.67
CA ALA A 133 -15.45 6.34 1.49
C ALA A 133 -15.34 5.02 0.71
N GLN A 134 -16.08 4.92 -0.40
CA GLN A 134 -16.11 3.74 -1.27
C GLN A 134 -15.92 4.12 -2.75
N SER A 135 -15.27 5.27 -3.01
CA SER A 135 -15.11 5.87 -4.33
C SER A 135 -14.05 5.23 -5.22
N ASP A 136 -13.28 4.27 -4.69
CA ASP A 136 -12.11 3.72 -5.39
C ASP A 136 -12.38 2.32 -5.94
N PHE A 137 -13.64 1.87 -5.87
CA PHE A 137 -14.09 0.56 -6.37
C PHE A 137 -13.60 0.30 -7.81
N ASN A 138 -13.81 1.25 -8.73
CA ASN A 138 -13.39 1.09 -10.11
C ASN A 138 -11.87 1.03 -10.24
N GLN A 139 -11.13 1.85 -9.49
CA GLN A 139 -9.66 1.85 -9.51
C GLN A 139 -9.09 0.50 -9.03
N ALA A 140 -9.71 -0.11 -8.02
CA ALA A 140 -9.30 -1.40 -7.50
C ALA A 140 -9.73 -2.57 -8.42
N VAL A 141 -10.98 -2.55 -8.92
CA VAL A 141 -11.60 -3.68 -9.65
C VAL A 141 -11.30 -3.66 -11.14
N LEU A 142 -11.37 -2.50 -11.79
CA LEU A 142 -11.10 -2.35 -13.22
C LEU A 142 -9.62 -2.00 -13.49
N GLY A 143 -8.90 -1.57 -12.46
CA GLY A 143 -7.53 -1.09 -12.54
C GLY A 143 -7.45 0.43 -12.76
N GLY A 144 -6.23 0.95 -12.70
CA GLY A 144 -5.91 2.34 -13.05
C GLY A 144 -4.54 2.51 -13.72
N GLY A 145 -3.74 1.44 -13.82
CA GLY A 145 -2.51 1.38 -14.61
C GLY A 145 -2.78 0.92 -16.05
N HIS A 146 -1.71 0.70 -16.81
CA HIS A 146 -1.82 0.30 -18.22
C HIS A 146 -1.83 -1.24 -18.39
N GLY A 147 -2.61 -1.73 -19.36
CA GLY A 147 -2.63 -3.13 -19.78
C GLY A 147 -3.85 -3.92 -19.32
N ASP A 148 -4.06 -5.11 -19.90
CA ASP A 148 -5.22 -5.98 -19.68
C ASP A 148 -5.05 -6.86 -18.41
N TYR A 149 -4.55 -6.27 -17.32
CA TYR A 149 -4.27 -7.01 -16.09
C TYR A 149 -5.51 -7.09 -15.18
N GLN A 150 -5.42 -7.95 -14.18
CA GLN A 150 -6.42 -8.11 -13.12
C GLN A 150 -5.73 -8.18 -11.77
N THR A 151 -6.47 -7.90 -10.70
CA THR A 151 -6.05 -8.01 -9.29
C THR A 151 -7.09 -8.84 -8.52
N VAL A 152 -6.66 -9.50 -7.44
CA VAL A 152 -7.59 -10.16 -6.50
C VAL A 152 -8.07 -9.11 -5.49
N VAL A 153 -9.30 -8.63 -5.58
CA VAL A 153 -9.84 -7.57 -4.72
C VAL A 153 -10.81 -8.16 -3.70
N LEU A 154 -10.42 -8.14 -2.43
CA LEU A 154 -11.25 -8.54 -1.29
C LEU A 154 -11.68 -7.32 -0.47
N ALA A 155 -12.92 -7.33 0.01
CA ALA A 155 -13.56 -6.21 0.70
C ALA A 155 -14.01 -6.61 2.11
N PRO A 156 -13.17 -6.42 3.13
CA PRO A 156 -13.49 -6.75 4.51
C PRO A 156 -14.48 -5.74 5.10
N ALA A 157 -15.36 -6.24 5.97
CA ALA A 157 -16.35 -5.45 6.71
C ALA A 157 -16.09 -5.48 8.23
N SER A 158 -15.06 -6.15 8.73
CA SER A 158 -14.77 -6.25 10.19
C SER A 158 -13.28 -6.36 10.47
N ALA A 159 -12.86 -6.20 11.72
CA ALA A 159 -11.46 -6.44 12.11
C ALA A 159 -11.05 -7.91 11.88
N GLN A 160 -11.96 -8.86 12.11
CA GLN A 160 -11.74 -10.27 11.81
C GLN A 160 -11.54 -10.49 10.30
N GLU A 161 -12.39 -9.89 9.45
CA GLU A 161 -12.23 -10.00 8.00
C GLU A 161 -10.98 -9.27 7.50
N MET A 162 -10.57 -8.15 8.11
CA MET A 162 -9.29 -7.50 7.82
C MET A 162 -8.11 -8.45 8.08
N PHE A 163 -8.15 -9.18 9.19
CA PHE A 163 -7.13 -10.19 9.54
C PHE A 163 -7.15 -11.41 8.61
N ASP A 164 -8.33 -11.94 8.28
CA ASP A 164 -8.45 -13.16 7.48
C ASP A 164 -8.27 -12.91 5.98
N PHE A 165 -8.78 -11.79 5.45
CA PHE A 165 -8.78 -11.53 4.01
C PHE A 165 -7.39 -11.17 3.50
N VAL A 166 -6.55 -10.49 4.29
CA VAL A 166 -5.16 -10.25 3.86
C VAL A 166 -4.38 -11.56 3.75
N ARG A 167 -4.59 -12.52 4.67
CA ARG A 167 -4.00 -13.87 4.61
C ARG A 167 -4.48 -14.61 3.36
N LEU A 168 -5.78 -14.51 3.07
CA LEU A 168 -6.36 -15.07 1.85
C LEU A 168 -5.83 -14.39 0.59
N ALA A 169 -5.68 -13.07 0.59
CA ALA A 169 -5.17 -12.30 -0.54
C ALA A 169 -3.75 -12.73 -0.87
N PHE A 170 -2.86 -12.87 0.12
CA PHE A 170 -1.53 -13.42 -0.11
C PHE A 170 -1.58 -14.86 -0.65
N LYS A 171 -2.43 -15.73 -0.09
CA LYS A 171 -2.58 -17.12 -0.55
C LYS A 171 -3.04 -17.19 -2.02
N LEU A 172 -4.13 -16.50 -2.37
CA LEU A 172 -4.67 -16.46 -3.73
C LEU A 172 -3.68 -15.80 -4.68
N SER A 173 -3.06 -14.71 -4.25
CA SER A 173 -2.06 -13.98 -5.02
C SER A 173 -0.89 -14.88 -5.40
N TYR A 174 -0.37 -15.63 -4.42
CA TYR A 174 0.70 -16.57 -4.61
C TYR A 174 0.30 -17.72 -5.55
N GLN A 175 -0.85 -18.36 -5.29
CA GLN A 175 -1.32 -19.53 -6.05
C GLN A 175 -1.58 -19.22 -7.52
N TYR A 176 -2.23 -18.09 -7.81
CA TYR A 176 -2.64 -17.71 -9.16
C TYR A 176 -1.68 -16.72 -9.84
N LYS A 177 -0.65 -16.28 -9.13
CA LYS A 177 0.35 -15.31 -9.58
C LYS A 177 -0.21 -13.95 -10.01
N ILE A 178 -1.29 -13.53 -9.35
CA ILE A 178 -2.02 -12.28 -9.61
C ILE A 178 -1.85 -11.38 -8.38
N PRO A 179 -1.46 -10.10 -8.49
CA PRO A 179 -1.31 -9.24 -7.31
C PRO A 179 -2.59 -9.20 -6.47
N GLY A 180 -2.42 -9.35 -5.15
CA GLY A 180 -3.53 -9.25 -4.20
C GLY A 180 -3.85 -7.80 -3.87
N PHE A 181 -5.11 -7.54 -3.53
CA PHE A 181 -5.63 -6.22 -3.23
C PHE A 181 -6.69 -6.31 -2.12
N ILE A 182 -6.54 -5.51 -1.07
CA ILE A 182 -7.58 -5.30 -0.07
C ILE A 182 -8.18 -3.91 -0.29
N LEU A 183 -9.49 -3.86 -0.50
CA LEU A 183 -10.25 -2.61 -0.60
C LEU A 183 -11.12 -2.46 0.66
N SER A 184 -10.67 -1.62 1.58
CA SER A 184 -11.40 -1.28 2.80
C SER A 184 -11.78 0.20 2.80
N ASP A 185 -12.66 0.60 3.69
CA ASP A 185 -13.01 2.00 3.91
C ASP A 185 -12.43 2.49 5.24
N GLY A 186 -12.24 3.81 5.37
CA GLY A 186 -11.69 4.41 6.59
C GLY A 186 -12.47 4.08 7.87
N TYR A 187 -13.76 3.71 7.79
CA TYR A 187 -14.53 3.29 8.95
C TYR A 187 -14.13 1.90 9.41
N VAL A 188 -14.09 0.91 8.51
CA VAL A 188 -13.62 -0.45 8.83
C VAL A 188 -12.16 -0.44 9.28
N GLY A 189 -11.30 0.38 8.66
CA GLY A 189 -9.90 0.51 9.06
C GLY A 189 -9.70 1.04 10.49
N GLN A 190 -10.52 2.02 10.92
CA GLN A 190 -10.42 2.65 12.24
C GLN A 190 -11.29 2.01 13.31
N LEU A 191 -12.24 1.16 12.93
CA LEU A 191 -13.11 0.40 13.83
C LEU A 191 -12.29 -0.51 14.75
N LYS A 192 -12.54 -0.46 16.06
CA LYS A 192 -11.89 -1.31 17.07
C LYS A 192 -12.79 -2.45 17.52
N GLU A 193 -12.31 -3.67 17.33
CA GLU A 193 -13.04 -4.90 17.65
C GLU A 193 -12.10 -5.99 18.16
N GLU A 194 -12.66 -6.94 18.90
CA GLU A 194 -11.98 -8.19 19.20
C GLU A 194 -11.95 -9.08 17.95
N TYR A 195 -10.79 -9.65 17.65
CA TYR A 195 -10.63 -10.65 16.60
C TYR A 195 -9.74 -11.80 17.09
N GLN A 196 -9.91 -12.96 16.48
CA GLN A 196 -9.26 -14.20 16.86
C GLN A 196 -8.04 -14.43 15.99
N ILE A 197 -6.92 -14.71 16.66
CA ILE A 197 -5.68 -15.18 16.04
C ILE A 197 -5.64 -16.71 16.20
N PRO A 198 -5.20 -17.49 15.19
CA PRO A 198 -5.08 -18.94 15.34
C PRO A 198 -4.15 -19.32 16.50
N ASP A 199 -4.40 -20.44 17.19
CA ASP A 199 -3.52 -20.91 18.29
C ASP A 199 -2.15 -21.42 17.80
N THR A 200 -2.10 -21.85 16.53
CA THR A 200 -0.91 -22.37 15.89
C THR A 200 -0.91 -21.98 14.42
N VAL A 201 0.27 -21.80 13.87
CA VAL A 201 0.49 -21.63 12.44
C VAL A 201 0.93 -22.96 11.84
N LYS A 202 0.41 -23.30 10.66
CA LYS A 202 0.89 -24.45 9.91
C LYS A 202 1.78 -23.96 8.78
N PRO A 203 3.00 -24.51 8.61
CA PRO A 203 3.87 -24.14 7.50
C PRO A 203 3.16 -24.32 6.16
N LEU A 204 3.04 -23.23 5.41
CA LEU A 204 2.60 -23.23 4.02
C LEU A 204 3.84 -23.49 3.15
N GLN A 205 3.94 -24.68 2.54
CA GLN A 205 5.05 -24.99 1.64
C GLN A 205 4.86 -24.25 0.31
N ILE A 206 5.51 -23.10 0.22
CA ILE A 206 5.50 -22.23 -0.95
C ILE A 206 6.89 -22.29 -1.61
N PRO A 207 7.05 -22.93 -2.79
CA PRO A 207 8.30 -22.84 -3.53
C PRO A 207 8.48 -21.43 -4.10
N MET A 208 9.38 -20.63 -3.52
CA MET A 208 9.71 -19.32 -4.09
C MET A 208 10.68 -19.48 -5.27
N THR A 209 10.25 -19.16 -6.48
CA THR A 209 11.11 -19.21 -7.67
C THR A 209 11.88 -17.90 -7.87
N SER A 210 13.17 -18.00 -8.16
CA SER A 210 14.10 -16.88 -8.37
C SER A 210 14.29 -16.53 -9.86
N ASP A 211 13.29 -16.80 -10.70
CA ASP A 211 13.39 -16.53 -12.13
C ASP A 211 13.42 -15.03 -12.45
N THR A 212 13.98 -14.68 -13.62
CA THR A 212 13.97 -13.31 -14.16
C THR A 212 12.58 -12.68 -14.10
N CYS A 213 12.48 -11.49 -13.52
CA CYS A 213 11.24 -10.74 -13.42
C CYS A 213 11.22 -9.65 -14.51
N THR A 214 10.27 -9.71 -15.43
CA THR A 214 10.14 -8.74 -16.51
C THR A 214 8.71 -8.63 -17.01
N SER A 215 8.29 -7.42 -17.40
CA SER A 215 7.03 -7.12 -18.10
C SER A 215 7.26 -6.64 -19.54
N ILE A 216 8.50 -6.67 -20.06
CA ILE A 216 8.79 -6.24 -21.44
C ILE A 216 8.60 -7.38 -22.45
N TYR A 217 7.73 -7.15 -23.44
CA TYR A 217 7.42 -8.07 -24.52
C TYR A 217 7.29 -7.30 -25.84
N VAL A 218 8.39 -7.09 -26.57
CA VAL A 218 8.45 -6.14 -27.69
C VAL A 218 7.95 -6.72 -29.02
N ARG A 219 7.99 -8.04 -29.21
CA ARG A 219 7.62 -8.66 -30.49
C ARG A 219 6.12 -8.85 -30.64
N GLU A 220 5.66 -8.65 -31.87
CA GLU A 220 4.28 -8.89 -32.29
C GLU A 220 3.83 -10.31 -31.89
N GLY A 221 2.64 -10.40 -31.30
CA GLY A 221 2.02 -11.64 -30.82
C GLY A 221 2.50 -12.15 -29.43
N ILE A 222 3.67 -11.74 -28.94
CA ILE A 222 4.17 -12.22 -27.63
C ILE A 222 3.44 -11.57 -26.47
N LEU A 223 3.27 -10.25 -26.51
CA LEU A 223 2.49 -9.53 -25.50
C LEU A 223 1.03 -10.02 -25.49
N GLU A 224 0.47 -10.31 -26.67
CA GLU A 224 -0.88 -10.87 -26.80
C GLU A 224 -0.98 -12.24 -26.09
N GLU A 225 -0.05 -13.16 -26.33
CA GLU A 225 -0.03 -14.46 -25.64
C GLU A 225 0.19 -14.32 -24.12
N HIS A 226 1.02 -13.35 -23.69
CA HIS A 226 1.17 -13.03 -22.27
C HIS A 226 -0.16 -12.56 -21.66
N ASN A 227 -0.88 -11.63 -22.31
CA ASN A 227 -2.17 -11.15 -21.82
C ASN A 227 -3.22 -12.28 -21.77
N TRP A 228 -3.24 -13.16 -22.78
CA TRP A 228 -4.11 -14.35 -22.74
C TRP A 228 -3.76 -15.31 -21.60
N LYS A 229 -2.47 -15.48 -21.28
CA LYS A 229 -2.04 -16.25 -20.10
C LYS A 229 -2.53 -15.61 -18.81
N LEU A 230 -2.40 -14.30 -18.63
CA LEU A 230 -2.93 -13.60 -17.45
C LEU A 230 -4.45 -13.78 -17.34
N PHE A 231 -5.17 -13.61 -18.46
CA PHE A 231 -6.60 -13.81 -18.54
C PHE A 231 -7.01 -15.24 -18.13
N ARG A 232 -6.36 -16.28 -18.66
CA ARG A 232 -6.65 -17.69 -18.31
C ARG A 232 -6.43 -17.98 -16.83
N ARG A 233 -5.37 -17.43 -16.22
CA ARG A 233 -5.14 -17.58 -14.77
C ARG A 233 -6.23 -16.91 -13.94
N PHE A 234 -6.70 -15.75 -14.38
CA PHE A 234 -7.83 -15.10 -13.72
C PHE A 234 -9.12 -15.92 -13.85
N GLU A 235 -9.36 -16.55 -15.00
CA GLU A 235 -10.48 -17.50 -15.19
C GLU A 235 -10.36 -18.77 -14.32
N GLU A 236 -9.15 -19.21 -14.00
CA GLU A 236 -8.90 -20.29 -13.03
C GLU A 236 -9.15 -19.82 -11.60
N LEU A 237 -8.72 -18.61 -11.24
CA LEU A 237 -8.99 -17.99 -9.93
C LEU A 237 -10.49 -17.87 -9.66
N LYS A 238 -11.28 -17.51 -10.68
CA LYS A 238 -12.77 -17.46 -10.57
C LYS A 238 -13.39 -18.77 -10.08
N LYS A 239 -12.70 -19.90 -10.26
CA LYS A 239 -13.17 -21.24 -9.89
C LYS A 239 -12.60 -21.72 -8.55
N ASP A 240 -11.78 -20.91 -7.86
CA ASP A 240 -11.20 -21.29 -6.58
C ASP A 240 -12.30 -21.62 -5.56
N PRO A 241 -12.30 -22.83 -4.94
CA PRO A 241 -13.37 -23.24 -4.05
C PRO A 241 -13.47 -22.40 -2.78
N GLN A 242 -12.34 -21.94 -2.23
CA GLN A 242 -12.33 -21.14 -1.01
C GLN A 242 -12.93 -19.76 -1.31
N LEU A 243 -12.51 -19.14 -2.40
CA LEU A 243 -13.07 -17.86 -2.86
C LEU A 243 -14.57 -18.00 -3.14
N LYS A 244 -14.99 -19.01 -3.92
CA LYS A 244 -16.41 -19.25 -4.23
C LYS A 244 -17.30 -19.37 -3.00
N ASN A 245 -16.82 -20.03 -1.95
CA ASN A 245 -17.59 -20.21 -0.72
C ASN A 245 -17.71 -18.93 0.12
N MET A 246 -16.82 -17.96 -0.06
CA MET A 246 -16.82 -16.72 0.72
C MET A 246 -17.19 -15.47 -0.09
N GLU A 247 -17.38 -15.59 -1.41
CA GLU A 247 -17.66 -14.49 -2.36
C GLU A 247 -18.69 -13.47 -1.83
N CYS A 248 -19.77 -13.97 -1.19
CA CYS A 248 -20.78 -13.18 -0.50
C CYS A 248 -21.17 -13.83 0.83
N SER A 249 -21.60 -13.02 1.80
CA SER A 249 -22.37 -13.51 2.97
C SER A 249 -23.83 -13.10 2.85
N ALA A 250 -24.76 -13.99 3.20
CA ALA A 250 -26.19 -13.74 3.16
C ALA A 250 -26.78 -13.48 4.55
N TYR A 251 -27.78 -12.60 4.63
CA TYR A 251 -28.54 -12.33 5.86
C TYR A 251 -30.03 -12.26 5.56
N ARG A 252 -30.81 -13.08 6.28
CA ARG A 252 -32.28 -13.14 6.22
C ARG A 252 -32.85 -13.14 4.79
N LEU A 253 -32.22 -13.86 3.86
CA LEU A 253 -32.75 -14.03 2.49
C LEU A 253 -33.98 -14.95 2.46
N ASN A 254 -33.96 -16.03 3.25
CA ASN A 254 -35.08 -16.95 3.43
C ASN A 254 -35.25 -17.21 4.92
N ASP A 255 -36.21 -16.54 5.54
CA ASP A 255 -36.40 -16.52 6.98
C ASP A 255 -37.82 -16.96 7.36
N THR A 256 -38.10 -17.09 8.66
CA THR A 256 -39.35 -17.60 9.25
C THR A 256 -40.57 -16.75 8.90
N ASP A 257 -40.39 -15.46 8.68
CA ASP A 257 -41.38 -14.48 8.21
C ASP A 257 -41.47 -14.40 6.68
N GLY A 258 -40.74 -15.24 5.95
CA GLY A 258 -40.82 -15.41 4.50
C GLY A 258 -39.54 -15.04 3.73
N PRO A 259 -39.48 -15.43 2.44
CA PRO A 259 -38.37 -15.09 1.57
C PRO A 259 -38.33 -13.58 1.29
N ALA A 260 -37.12 -13.07 1.04
CA ALA A 260 -36.89 -11.67 0.70
C ALA A 260 -37.56 -11.31 -0.64
N GLU A 261 -38.39 -10.27 -0.61
CA GLU A 261 -38.98 -9.62 -1.79
C GLU A 261 -38.08 -8.51 -2.35
N ILE A 262 -37.14 -7.98 -1.56
CA ILE A 262 -36.06 -7.07 -1.98
C ILE A 262 -34.75 -7.55 -1.35
N VAL A 263 -33.66 -7.50 -2.10
CA VAL A 263 -32.33 -7.88 -1.59
C VAL A 263 -31.37 -6.69 -1.59
N LEU A 264 -30.89 -6.30 -0.41
CA LEU A 264 -29.84 -5.32 -0.24
C LEU A 264 -28.48 -5.87 -0.72
N VAL A 265 -27.71 -5.07 -1.44
CA VAL A 265 -26.35 -5.42 -1.89
C VAL A 265 -25.35 -4.35 -1.48
N ASN A 266 -24.27 -4.77 -0.81
CA ASN A 266 -23.27 -3.87 -0.22
C ASN A 266 -21.91 -4.56 -0.02
N TYR A 267 -20.89 -3.78 0.36
CA TYR A 267 -19.61 -4.26 0.88
C TYR A 267 -19.08 -3.33 1.98
N GLY A 268 -18.04 -3.75 2.70
CA GLY A 268 -17.37 -2.92 3.72
C GLY A 268 -18.33 -2.45 4.82
N ILE A 269 -18.21 -1.18 5.24
CA ILE A 269 -19.05 -0.61 6.30
C ILE A 269 -20.55 -0.61 5.96
N PHE A 270 -20.92 -0.53 4.68
CA PHE A 270 -22.33 -0.55 4.27
C PHE A 270 -22.99 -1.91 4.52
N SER A 271 -22.20 -2.99 4.52
CA SER A 271 -22.68 -4.31 4.95
C SER A 271 -23.14 -4.34 6.38
N ARG A 272 -22.50 -3.55 7.24
CA ARG A 272 -22.91 -3.42 8.63
C ARG A 272 -24.24 -2.72 8.76
N ILE A 273 -24.34 -1.51 8.19
CA ILE A 273 -25.57 -0.71 8.24
C ILE A 273 -26.77 -1.50 7.70
N GLY A 274 -26.57 -2.27 6.63
CA GLY A 274 -27.65 -3.02 6.02
C GLY A 274 -28.26 -4.13 6.91
N PHE A 275 -27.54 -4.69 7.90
CA PHE A 275 -28.16 -5.62 8.86
C PHE A 275 -29.27 -4.94 9.67
N GLY A 276 -29.02 -3.71 10.15
CA GLY A 276 -30.02 -2.91 10.87
C GLY A 276 -31.20 -2.50 9.98
N VAL A 277 -30.93 -2.19 8.71
CA VAL A 277 -31.98 -1.92 7.71
C VAL A 277 -32.89 -3.14 7.52
N VAL A 278 -32.30 -4.33 7.33
CA VAL A 278 -33.05 -5.59 7.14
C VAL A 278 -33.96 -5.85 8.32
N ASP A 279 -33.43 -5.76 9.54
CA ASP A 279 -34.20 -6.06 10.74
C ASP A 279 -35.35 -5.08 10.93
N ARG A 280 -35.11 -3.77 10.77
CA ARG A 280 -36.17 -2.75 10.87
C ARG A 280 -37.21 -2.87 9.76
N ALA A 281 -36.79 -3.13 8.52
CA ALA A 281 -37.73 -3.30 7.41
C ALA A 281 -38.66 -4.50 7.66
N ARG A 282 -38.12 -5.62 8.16
CA ARG A 282 -38.92 -6.81 8.50
C ARG A 282 -39.85 -6.58 9.68
N GLU A 283 -39.44 -5.82 10.71
CA GLU A 283 -40.33 -5.38 11.80
C GLU A 283 -41.54 -4.60 11.29
N LEU A 284 -41.38 -3.85 10.19
CA LEU A 284 -42.45 -3.11 9.52
C LEU A 284 -43.21 -3.95 8.47
N GLY A 285 -42.95 -5.26 8.39
CA GLY A 285 -43.63 -6.17 7.46
C GLY A 285 -43.15 -6.09 6.01
N ILE A 286 -41.93 -5.59 5.78
CA ILE A 286 -41.28 -5.50 4.48
C ILE A 286 -40.24 -6.65 4.39
N PRO A 287 -40.47 -7.69 3.58
CA PRO A 287 -39.55 -8.83 3.50
C PRO A 287 -38.27 -8.45 2.74
N VAL A 288 -37.25 -8.03 3.48
CA VAL A 288 -35.96 -7.62 2.91
C VAL A 288 -34.88 -8.59 3.38
N GLY A 289 -33.97 -8.97 2.48
CA GLY A 289 -32.76 -9.70 2.84
C GLY A 289 -31.51 -8.94 2.39
N GLN A 290 -30.33 -9.43 2.72
CA GLN A 290 -29.07 -8.81 2.34
C GLN A 290 -28.07 -9.84 1.81
N ILE A 291 -27.27 -9.41 0.84
CA ILE A 291 -25.97 -10.00 0.51
C ILE A 291 -24.86 -8.97 0.71
N SER A 292 -23.78 -9.39 1.35
CA SER A 292 -22.57 -8.58 1.53
C SER A 292 -21.45 -9.17 0.70
N LEU A 293 -20.99 -8.41 -0.28
CA LEU A 293 -19.91 -8.79 -1.19
C LEU A 293 -18.59 -8.78 -0.42
N LYS A 294 -17.85 -9.87 -0.51
CA LYS A 294 -16.53 -10.04 0.09
C LYS A 294 -15.44 -10.13 -0.95
N SER A 295 -15.75 -10.68 -2.13
CA SER A 295 -14.92 -10.61 -3.32
C SER A 295 -15.50 -9.58 -4.29
N LEU A 296 -14.70 -8.58 -4.66
CA LEU A 296 -15.06 -7.58 -5.65
C LEU A 296 -14.40 -7.86 -7.01
N ASN A 297 -13.26 -8.55 -6.99
CA ASN A 297 -12.63 -9.06 -8.20
C ASN A 297 -11.84 -10.35 -7.88
N PRO A 298 -12.24 -11.54 -8.37
CA PRO A 298 -13.44 -11.86 -9.12
C PRO A 298 -14.77 -11.36 -8.54
N PHE A 299 -15.64 -10.87 -9.41
CA PHE A 299 -17.00 -10.44 -9.02
C PHE A 299 -17.96 -11.66 -9.01
N PRO A 300 -18.85 -11.79 -8.01
CA PRO A 300 -19.66 -13.00 -7.81
C PRO A 300 -20.94 -13.03 -8.67
N GLU A 301 -20.76 -12.95 -10.00
CA GLU A 301 -21.84 -12.76 -10.97
C GLU A 301 -22.89 -13.87 -10.93
N GLU A 302 -22.46 -15.13 -10.83
CA GLU A 302 -23.34 -16.29 -10.80
C GLU A 302 -24.22 -16.30 -9.54
N GLN A 303 -23.63 -16.06 -8.37
CA GLN A 303 -24.36 -16.01 -7.10
C GLN A 303 -25.41 -14.90 -7.12
N ILE A 304 -25.06 -13.72 -7.62
CA ILE A 304 -25.98 -12.58 -7.73
C ILE A 304 -27.17 -12.91 -8.65
N ARG A 305 -26.93 -13.54 -9.81
CA ARG A 305 -28.01 -13.97 -10.72
C ARG A 305 -28.93 -14.99 -10.03
N GLU A 306 -28.38 -15.96 -9.30
CA GLU A 306 -29.15 -16.95 -8.57
C GLU A 306 -29.98 -16.35 -7.43
N ILE A 307 -29.45 -15.33 -6.75
CA ILE A 307 -30.16 -14.60 -5.71
C ILE A 307 -31.40 -13.91 -6.29
N ILE A 308 -31.28 -13.16 -7.38
CA ILE A 308 -32.44 -12.49 -7.99
C ILE A 308 -33.47 -13.50 -8.49
N LYS A 309 -33.04 -14.64 -9.06
CA LYS A 309 -33.95 -15.70 -9.48
C LYS A 309 -34.78 -16.23 -8.31
N LYS A 310 -34.14 -16.50 -7.17
CA LYS A 310 -34.79 -17.10 -5.99
C LYS A 310 -35.58 -16.10 -5.15
N PHE A 311 -35.13 -14.85 -5.10
CA PHE A 311 -35.65 -13.81 -4.21
C PHE A 311 -36.19 -12.62 -5.02
N GLY A 312 -35.96 -11.41 -4.53
CA GLY A 312 -36.36 -10.15 -5.14
C GLY A 312 -35.31 -9.47 -6.01
N PRO A 313 -35.68 -8.34 -6.64
CA PRO A 313 -34.72 -7.42 -7.23
C PRO A 313 -33.79 -6.81 -6.18
N LEU A 314 -32.70 -6.19 -6.64
CA LEU A 314 -31.65 -5.64 -5.79
C LEU A 314 -31.89 -4.17 -5.44
N TYR A 315 -31.57 -3.80 -4.20
CA TYR A 315 -31.39 -2.42 -3.78
C TYR A 315 -29.93 -2.22 -3.33
N VAL A 316 -29.22 -1.29 -3.95
CA VAL A 316 -27.77 -1.16 -3.76
C VAL A 316 -27.46 -0.09 -2.73
N THR A 317 -26.61 -0.36 -1.74
CA THR A 317 -26.11 0.69 -0.84
C THR A 317 -24.61 0.83 -1.01
N GLU A 318 -24.15 2.01 -1.42
CA GLU A 318 -22.73 2.28 -1.71
C GLU A 318 -22.30 3.68 -1.24
N GLY A 319 -21.07 3.80 -0.77
CA GLY A 319 -20.44 5.10 -0.40
C GLY A 319 -19.82 5.85 -1.58
N GLY A 320 -20.12 5.42 -2.82
CA GLY A 320 -19.68 6.05 -4.06
C GLY A 320 -20.88 6.48 -4.92
N ILE A 321 -20.59 7.04 -6.10
CA ILE A 321 -21.63 7.34 -7.09
C ILE A 321 -21.58 6.27 -8.18
N ASN A 322 -22.55 5.37 -8.14
CA ASN A 322 -22.84 4.38 -9.19
C ASN A 322 -21.71 3.41 -9.54
N GLN A 323 -20.64 3.25 -8.75
CA GLN A 323 -19.55 2.36 -9.16
C GLN A 323 -19.94 0.89 -8.96
N LEU A 324 -20.42 0.54 -7.77
CA LEU A 324 -20.95 -0.79 -7.51
C LEU A 324 -22.25 -1.01 -8.28
N THR A 325 -23.13 -0.02 -8.30
CA THR A 325 -24.41 -0.11 -9.00
C THR A 325 -24.21 -0.41 -10.50
N GLN A 326 -23.29 0.26 -11.17
CA GLN A 326 -23.00 -0.03 -12.59
C GLN A 326 -22.41 -1.42 -12.77
N ARG A 327 -21.53 -1.87 -11.87
CA ARG A 327 -21.02 -3.25 -11.91
C ARG A 327 -22.14 -4.28 -11.75
N LEU A 328 -23.11 -4.05 -10.86
CA LEU A 328 -24.27 -4.94 -10.71
C LEU A 328 -25.15 -4.91 -11.96
N LYS A 329 -25.38 -3.73 -12.55
CA LYS A 329 -26.12 -3.60 -13.82
C LYS A 329 -25.50 -4.38 -14.97
N THR A 330 -24.17 -4.53 -15.04
CA THR A 330 -23.57 -5.41 -16.07
C THR A 330 -23.91 -6.89 -15.87
N VAL A 331 -24.29 -7.30 -14.65
CA VAL A 331 -24.65 -8.69 -14.31
C VAL A 331 -26.14 -8.94 -14.48
N VAL A 332 -26.97 -8.02 -13.99
CA VAL A 332 -28.42 -8.24 -13.86
C VAL A 332 -29.24 -7.31 -14.76
N GLY A 333 -28.62 -6.32 -15.42
CA GLY A 333 -29.33 -5.31 -16.19
C GLY A 333 -30.09 -4.32 -15.31
N GLU A 334 -30.58 -3.24 -15.94
CA GLU A 334 -31.29 -2.14 -15.25
C GLU A 334 -32.50 -2.63 -14.45
N PHE A 335 -33.28 -3.58 -15.00
CA PHE A 335 -34.50 -4.07 -14.36
C PHE A 335 -34.24 -4.88 -13.07
N GLY A 336 -33.03 -5.44 -12.93
CA GLY A 336 -32.64 -6.17 -11.72
C GLY A 336 -32.37 -5.27 -10.52
N ILE A 337 -32.28 -3.95 -10.72
CA ILE A 337 -32.03 -2.96 -9.67
C ILE A 337 -33.29 -2.12 -9.47
N VAL A 338 -33.86 -2.12 -8.26
CA VAL A 338 -35.05 -1.32 -7.92
C VAL A 338 -34.75 0.01 -7.25
N GLY A 339 -33.53 0.18 -6.73
CA GLY A 339 -33.12 1.43 -6.11
C GLY A 339 -31.66 1.37 -5.67
N ALA A 340 -31.14 2.54 -5.28
CA ALA A 340 -29.84 2.63 -4.65
C ALA A 340 -29.78 3.79 -3.65
N CYS A 341 -29.12 3.56 -2.52
CA CYS A 341 -28.73 4.60 -1.58
C CYS A 341 -27.24 4.91 -1.78
N GLN A 342 -26.94 6.16 -2.13
CA GLN A 342 -25.58 6.61 -2.41
C GLN A 342 -25.15 7.68 -1.42
N ARG A 343 -23.93 7.55 -0.91
CA ARG A 343 -23.32 8.51 0.01
C ARG A 343 -21.86 8.84 -0.37
N PRO A 344 -21.64 9.62 -1.43
CA PRO A 344 -20.30 10.08 -1.77
C PRO A 344 -19.71 10.99 -0.69
N GLY A 345 -18.39 11.10 -0.65
CA GLY A 345 -17.70 12.03 0.25
C GLY A 345 -17.50 11.53 1.68
N GLY A 346 -17.90 10.28 1.97
CA GLY A 346 -17.61 9.59 3.22
C GLY A 346 -18.68 9.68 4.30
N THR A 347 -19.87 10.18 3.96
CA THR A 347 -21.06 10.13 4.82
C THR A 347 -21.65 8.70 4.82
N LEU A 348 -22.36 8.32 5.90
CA LEU A 348 -23.06 7.03 6.00
C LEU A 348 -24.58 7.24 6.07
N PRO A 349 -25.41 6.42 5.44
CA PRO A 349 -26.86 6.61 5.46
C PRO A 349 -27.49 6.24 6.81
N GLU A 350 -28.69 6.74 7.08
CA GLU A 350 -29.52 6.23 8.17
C GLU A 350 -30.21 4.94 7.77
N GLU A 351 -30.38 4.05 8.74
CA GLU A 351 -31.26 2.90 8.54
C GLU A 351 -32.68 3.34 8.15
N LYS A 352 -33.22 4.38 8.81
CA LYS A 352 -34.59 4.87 8.58
C LYS A 352 -34.79 5.43 7.19
N GLU A 353 -33.78 6.10 6.65
CA GLU A 353 -33.79 6.63 5.29
C GLU A 353 -33.93 5.50 4.27
N ILE A 354 -33.09 4.47 4.39
CA ILE A 354 -33.16 3.32 3.47
C ILE A 354 -34.49 2.57 3.65
N VAL A 355 -34.97 2.42 4.89
CA VAL A 355 -36.28 1.81 5.16
C VAL A 355 -37.42 2.60 4.51
N ALA A 356 -37.39 3.94 4.55
CA ALA A 356 -38.39 4.78 3.90
C ALA A 356 -38.41 4.59 2.38
N ASP A 357 -37.25 4.45 1.74
CA ASP A 357 -37.18 4.09 0.31
C ASP A 357 -37.81 2.71 0.06
N LEU A 358 -37.50 1.73 0.91
CA LEU A 358 -38.03 0.37 0.79
C LEU A 358 -39.55 0.32 0.97
N GLU A 359 -40.13 1.15 1.83
CA GLU A 359 -41.59 1.29 2.00
C GLU A 359 -42.30 1.77 0.74
N VAL A 360 -41.64 2.63 -0.05
CA VAL A 360 -42.16 3.09 -1.33
C VAL A 360 -42.01 1.98 -2.37
N LEU A 361 -40.81 1.39 -2.46
CA LEU A 361 -40.48 0.37 -3.45
C LEU A 361 -41.30 -0.91 -3.29
N ILE A 362 -41.56 -1.35 -2.06
CA ILE A 362 -42.34 -2.58 -1.80
C ILE A 362 -43.76 -2.48 -2.38
N ARG A 363 -44.36 -1.27 -2.36
CA ARG A 363 -45.69 -1.03 -2.94
C ARG A 363 -45.67 -1.12 -4.46
N GLU A 364 -44.58 -0.66 -5.08
CA GLU A 364 -44.41 -0.74 -6.54
C GLU A 364 -44.19 -2.18 -6.99
N ILE A 365 -43.26 -2.91 -6.35
CA ILE A 365 -42.92 -4.26 -6.79
C ILE A 365 -44.08 -5.24 -6.58
N ARG A 366 -44.95 -5.01 -5.58
CA ARG A 366 -46.14 -5.85 -5.35
C ARG A 366 -47.27 -5.62 -6.35
N ARG A 367 -47.17 -4.63 -7.25
CA ARG A 367 -48.14 -4.45 -8.34
C ARG A 367 -48.10 -5.65 -9.30
N THR A 368 -49.27 -6.09 -9.75
CA THR A 368 -49.41 -7.23 -10.66
C THR A 368 -48.60 -7.07 -11.95
N GLU A 369 -48.54 -5.85 -12.50
CA GLU A 369 -47.75 -5.56 -13.70
C GLU A 369 -46.25 -5.80 -13.47
N TYR A 370 -45.71 -5.31 -12.34
CA TYR A 370 -44.31 -5.53 -11.99
C TYR A 370 -44.01 -7.02 -11.79
N GLN A 371 -44.85 -7.72 -11.02
CA GLN A 371 -44.68 -9.15 -10.76
C GLN A 371 -44.68 -9.98 -12.06
N THR A 372 -45.55 -9.63 -13.01
CA THR A 372 -45.61 -10.27 -14.33
C THR A 372 -44.29 -10.07 -15.09
N ARG A 373 -43.82 -8.81 -15.19
CA ARG A 373 -42.56 -8.46 -15.86
C ARG A 373 -41.35 -9.07 -15.15
N PHE A 374 -41.35 -9.15 -13.83
CA PHE A 374 -40.27 -9.74 -13.04
C PHE A 374 -40.20 -11.25 -13.22
N ALA A 375 -41.34 -11.94 -13.30
CA ALA A 375 -41.36 -13.36 -13.66
C ALA A 375 -40.81 -13.62 -15.07
N GLU A 376 -41.12 -12.77 -16.06
CA GLU A 376 -40.54 -12.84 -17.40
C GLU A 376 -39.03 -12.58 -17.40
N TYR A 377 -38.60 -11.54 -16.69
CA TYR A 377 -37.19 -11.19 -16.54
C TYR A 377 -36.37 -12.30 -15.86
N LYS A 378 -36.90 -12.99 -14.84
CA LYS A 378 -36.24 -14.17 -14.24
C LYS A 378 -36.03 -15.31 -15.22
N LYS A 379 -36.97 -15.51 -16.16
CA LYS A 379 -36.79 -16.47 -17.27
C LYS A 379 -35.65 -16.01 -18.18
N LEU A 380 -35.56 -14.71 -18.47
CA LEU A 380 -34.47 -14.13 -19.27
C LEU A 380 -33.09 -14.33 -18.63
N LEU A 381 -32.97 -14.15 -17.32
CA LEU A 381 -31.73 -14.44 -16.57
C LEU A 381 -31.30 -15.92 -16.62
N SER A 382 -32.20 -16.82 -16.99
CA SER A 382 -31.96 -18.26 -17.06
C SER A 382 -31.51 -18.72 -18.45
N TYR A 383 -31.70 -17.90 -19.49
CA TYR A 383 -31.18 -18.23 -20.81
C TYR A 383 -29.68 -17.95 -20.88
N GLY A 384 -28.90 -18.97 -21.23
CA GLY A 384 -27.52 -18.77 -21.66
C GLY A 384 -27.52 -17.90 -22.91
N GLN A 385 -27.08 -16.64 -22.77
CA GLN A 385 -26.87 -15.77 -23.92
C GLN A 385 -25.92 -16.47 -24.89
N PRO A 386 -26.21 -16.51 -26.20
CA PRO A 386 -25.26 -16.99 -27.21
C PRO A 386 -24.12 -15.97 -27.34
N PHE A 387 -23.25 -15.93 -26.32
CA PHE A 387 -22.09 -15.06 -26.27
C PHE A 387 -20.84 -15.88 -26.55
N ARG A 388 -20.15 -15.54 -27.65
CA ARG A 388 -18.87 -16.15 -28.01
C ARG A 388 -17.78 -15.12 -27.88
N MET A 389 -16.94 -15.30 -26.87
CA MET A 389 -15.72 -14.52 -26.73
C MET A 389 -14.57 -15.24 -27.43
N ASN A 390 -13.69 -14.50 -28.09
CA ASN A 390 -12.37 -15.02 -28.45
C ASN A 390 -11.61 -15.29 -27.13
N ARG A 391 -11.19 -16.53 -26.87
CA ARG A 391 -10.45 -16.91 -25.66
C ARG A 391 -8.96 -17.08 -25.90
N GLY A 392 -8.49 -16.60 -27.05
CA GLY A 392 -7.13 -16.81 -27.49
C GLY A 392 -6.82 -18.26 -27.88
N ASP A 393 -7.83 -19.11 -28.12
CA ASP A 393 -7.64 -20.56 -28.38
C ASP A 393 -6.71 -20.84 -29.58
N LYS A 394 -6.67 -19.92 -30.56
CA LYS A 394 -5.76 -20.01 -31.71
C LYS A 394 -4.29 -19.76 -31.33
N PHE A 395 -4.04 -19.04 -30.24
CA PHE A 395 -2.72 -18.68 -29.72
C PHE A 395 -2.16 -19.72 -28.73
N ASN A 396 -2.98 -20.64 -28.24
CA ASN A 396 -2.54 -21.83 -27.47
C ASN A 396 -1.46 -22.69 -28.18
N LYS A 397 -1.22 -22.48 -29.48
CA LYS A 397 -0.14 -23.13 -30.24
C LYS A 397 1.24 -22.49 -30.01
N ILE A 398 1.30 -21.25 -29.51
CA ILE A 398 2.53 -20.56 -29.13
C ILE A 398 2.82 -20.91 -27.68
N ARG A 399 3.72 -21.87 -27.45
CA ARG A 399 4.13 -22.22 -26.07
C ARG A 399 5.09 -21.16 -25.54
N LEU A 400 4.70 -20.51 -24.43
CA LEU A 400 5.57 -19.64 -23.61
C LEU A 400 6.68 -20.41 -22.85
N GLU A 401 6.81 -21.73 -23.07
CA GLU A 401 7.78 -22.61 -22.40
C GLU A 401 9.24 -22.34 -22.81
N VAL A 402 9.46 -21.59 -23.88
CA VAL A 402 10.77 -21.03 -24.21
C VAL A 402 10.76 -19.61 -23.68
N SER A 403 11.78 -19.22 -22.92
CA SER A 403 11.90 -17.81 -22.52
C SER A 403 11.70 -16.95 -23.76
N THR A 404 10.71 -16.04 -23.73
CA THR A 404 10.29 -15.26 -24.91
C THR A 404 11.53 -14.64 -25.60
N HIS A 405 12.46 -14.19 -24.77
CA HIS A 405 13.78 -13.67 -25.09
C HIS A 405 14.71 -14.61 -25.87
N ASP A 406 14.73 -15.93 -25.65
CA ASP A 406 15.60 -16.85 -26.42
C ASP A 406 15.08 -17.07 -27.85
N VAL A 407 13.76 -17.15 -28.01
CA VAL A 407 13.12 -17.21 -29.34
C VAL A 407 13.33 -15.88 -30.07
N GLU A 408 13.12 -14.77 -29.37
CA GLU A 408 13.37 -13.42 -29.86
C GLU A 408 14.83 -13.26 -30.32
N TYR A 409 15.79 -13.57 -29.46
CA TYR A 409 17.22 -13.51 -29.77
C TYR A 409 17.57 -14.33 -31.01
N LYS A 410 17.15 -15.60 -31.09
CA LYS A 410 17.45 -16.48 -32.24
C LYS A 410 16.92 -15.93 -33.56
N ALA A 411 15.72 -15.37 -33.57
CA ALA A 411 15.15 -14.79 -34.79
C ALA A 411 15.78 -13.42 -35.16
N GLY A 412 16.22 -12.63 -34.18
CA GLY A 412 16.92 -11.34 -34.42
C GLY A 412 18.38 -11.52 -34.85
N MET A 413 18.99 -12.66 -34.53
CA MET A 413 20.39 -12.99 -34.81
C MET A 413 20.56 -14.04 -35.90
N LYS A 414 19.54 -14.23 -36.75
CA LYS A 414 19.60 -15.17 -37.88
C LYS A 414 20.82 -14.87 -38.76
N GLY A 415 21.74 -15.84 -38.86
CA GLY A 415 22.97 -15.72 -39.66
C GLY A 415 24.20 -15.19 -38.90
N LYS A 416 24.09 -14.86 -37.60
CA LYS A 416 25.23 -14.53 -36.73
C LYS A 416 25.53 -15.67 -35.78
N SER A 417 26.80 -16.06 -35.70
CA SER A 417 27.27 -17.05 -34.72
C SER A 417 27.42 -16.41 -33.34
N PRO A 418 27.06 -17.08 -32.23
CA PRO A 418 27.33 -16.61 -30.88
C PRO A 418 28.82 -16.31 -30.67
N GLU A 419 29.13 -15.22 -29.99
CA GLU A 419 30.47 -14.88 -29.55
C GLU A 419 30.78 -15.64 -28.26
N SER A 420 31.75 -16.56 -28.30
CA SER A 420 32.21 -17.25 -27.08
C SER A 420 32.84 -16.25 -26.13
N ARG A 421 32.31 -16.16 -24.90
CA ARG A 421 32.86 -15.30 -23.85
C ARG A 421 33.46 -16.17 -22.77
N GLY A 422 34.76 -16.01 -22.49
CA GLY A 422 35.46 -16.69 -21.39
C GLY A 422 35.07 -16.20 -19.99
N ILE A 423 33.88 -15.61 -19.83
CA ILE A 423 33.35 -14.99 -18.61
C ILE A 423 32.19 -15.87 -18.12
N GLU A 424 32.28 -16.43 -16.92
CA GLU A 424 31.40 -17.47 -16.39
C GLU A 424 29.95 -16.96 -16.23
N SER A 425 29.79 -15.74 -15.71
CA SER A 425 28.50 -15.10 -15.46
C SER A 425 27.72 -14.71 -16.71
N MET A 426 28.38 -14.63 -17.88
CA MET A 426 27.78 -14.11 -19.11
C MET A 426 27.30 -15.21 -20.07
N THR A 427 26.33 -14.87 -20.91
CA THR A 427 25.90 -15.72 -22.01
C THR A 427 26.78 -15.52 -23.25
N ASP A 428 26.78 -16.49 -24.16
CA ASP A 428 27.46 -16.37 -25.46
C ASP A 428 26.62 -15.58 -26.50
N LYS A 429 25.47 -15.00 -26.08
CA LYS A 429 24.59 -14.22 -26.97
C LYS A 429 25.31 -12.99 -27.51
N ASN A 430 25.30 -12.75 -28.81
CA ASN A 430 25.82 -11.51 -29.40
C ASN A 430 25.13 -10.30 -28.77
N MET A 431 25.92 -9.31 -28.34
CA MET A 431 25.37 -8.05 -27.87
C MET A 431 24.82 -7.27 -29.05
N TYR A 432 23.64 -6.70 -28.87
CA TYR A 432 22.92 -5.93 -29.90
C TYR A 432 22.93 -4.43 -29.63
N PHE A 433 23.94 -3.93 -28.92
CA PHE A 433 24.23 -2.51 -28.83
C PHE A 433 24.72 -1.94 -30.17
N CYS A 434 24.55 -0.63 -30.38
CA CYS A 434 25.11 0.08 -31.54
C CYS A 434 26.63 -0.07 -31.62
N ALA A 435 27.19 0.03 -32.84
CA ALA A 435 28.62 -0.11 -33.06
C ALA A 435 29.42 0.97 -32.30
N GLY A 436 30.30 0.54 -31.40
CA GLY A 436 31.12 1.44 -30.55
C GLY A 436 30.39 2.03 -29.35
N CYS A 437 29.19 1.52 -29.03
CA CYS A 437 28.45 1.92 -27.85
C CYS A 437 29.14 1.45 -26.56
N ASP A 438 29.18 2.35 -25.57
CA ASP A 438 29.86 2.12 -24.29
C ASP A 438 29.20 1.09 -23.38
N HIS A 439 27.91 0.83 -23.60
CA HIS A 439 27.21 -0.25 -22.92
C HIS A 439 27.87 -1.62 -23.17
N LYS A 440 28.51 -1.85 -24.32
CA LYS A 440 29.24 -3.10 -24.58
C LYS A 440 30.37 -3.28 -23.55
N HIS A 441 31.23 -2.28 -23.43
CA HIS A 441 32.38 -2.32 -22.52
C HIS A 441 31.96 -2.38 -21.06
N ASN A 442 30.92 -1.63 -20.69
CA ASN A 442 30.36 -1.69 -19.33
C ASN A 442 29.86 -3.09 -18.99
N THR A 443 29.15 -3.75 -19.94
CA THR A 443 28.59 -5.09 -19.75
C THR A 443 29.68 -6.15 -19.60
N GLU A 444 30.73 -6.10 -20.42
CA GLU A 444 31.88 -7.01 -20.32
C GLU A 444 32.65 -6.84 -19.00
N ALA A 445 32.83 -5.58 -18.55
CA ALA A 445 33.45 -5.27 -17.27
C ALA A 445 32.60 -5.76 -16.08
N LEU A 446 31.27 -5.60 -16.14
CA LEU A 446 30.34 -6.16 -15.15
C LEU A 446 30.55 -7.67 -15.00
N GLY A 447 30.52 -8.43 -16.10
CA GLY A 447 30.72 -9.89 -16.05
C GLY A 447 32.07 -10.29 -15.48
N THR A 448 33.14 -9.62 -15.89
CA THR A 448 34.49 -9.86 -15.37
C THR A 448 34.58 -9.65 -13.86
N VAL A 449 33.91 -8.61 -13.33
CA VAL A 449 33.92 -8.34 -11.88
C VAL A 449 32.96 -9.27 -11.14
N PHE A 450 31.78 -9.57 -11.69
CA PHE A 450 30.80 -10.47 -11.07
C PHE A 450 31.35 -11.88 -10.86
N ASP A 451 32.17 -12.40 -11.78
CA ASP A 451 32.84 -13.70 -11.63
C ASP A 451 33.73 -13.77 -10.38
N LYS A 452 34.28 -12.63 -9.92
CA LYS A 452 35.06 -12.56 -8.67
C LYS A 452 34.17 -12.74 -7.44
N PHE A 453 32.88 -12.43 -7.54
CA PHE A 453 31.88 -12.55 -6.48
C PHE A 453 30.92 -13.74 -6.67
N LYS A 454 31.32 -14.77 -7.43
CA LYS A 454 30.47 -15.94 -7.75
C LYS A 454 29.88 -16.71 -6.57
N ASN A 455 30.37 -16.46 -5.34
CA ASN A 455 29.85 -17.04 -4.11
C ASN A 455 28.75 -16.20 -3.44
N TYR A 456 28.44 -15.02 -3.98
CA TYR A 456 27.38 -14.13 -3.49
C TYR A 456 26.16 -14.21 -4.40
N GLU A 457 24.96 -14.05 -3.83
CA GLU A 457 23.77 -13.79 -4.63
C GLU A 457 23.89 -12.38 -5.23
N LEU A 458 23.84 -12.26 -6.55
CA LEU A 458 23.96 -10.98 -7.24
C LEU A 458 22.65 -10.62 -7.94
N THR A 459 22.11 -9.45 -7.60
CA THR A 459 20.91 -8.89 -8.20
C THR A 459 21.25 -7.66 -9.03
N LEU A 460 20.87 -7.68 -10.31
CA LEU A 460 21.10 -6.59 -11.26
C LEU A 460 19.75 -5.99 -11.69
N PHE A 461 19.51 -4.75 -11.30
CA PHE A 461 18.37 -3.96 -11.75
C PHE A 461 18.69 -3.30 -13.09
N SER A 462 17.85 -3.58 -14.08
CA SER A 462 17.98 -3.10 -15.46
C SER A 462 16.70 -2.34 -15.85
N PRO A 463 16.60 -1.03 -15.57
CA PRO A 463 15.43 -0.22 -15.89
C PRO A 463 15.26 0.00 -17.40
N VAL A 464 14.18 0.68 -17.76
CA VAL A 464 13.88 1.08 -19.15
C VAL A 464 14.99 1.99 -19.69
N GLY A 465 15.56 1.60 -20.83
CA GLY A 465 16.73 2.25 -21.41
C GLY A 465 17.54 1.24 -22.22
N CYS A 466 18.70 1.65 -22.74
CA CYS A 466 19.65 0.70 -23.34
C CYS A 466 20.11 -0.38 -22.34
N SER A 467 20.01 -0.10 -21.04
CA SER A 467 20.18 -1.04 -19.92
C SER A 467 19.27 -2.26 -20.00
N ILE A 468 18.12 -2.18 -20.66
CA ILE A 468 17.14 -3.25 -20.67
C ILE A 468 17.76 -4.55 -21.19
N PHE A 469 18.65 -4.48 -22.19
CA PHE A 469 19.25 -5.67 -22.82
C PHE A 469 20.14 -6.52 -21.90
N LEU A 470 20.52 -6.02 -20.72
CA LEU A 470 21.38 -6.74 -19.77
C LEU A 470 20.78 -8.08 -19.33
N TYR A 471 19.45 -8.26 -19.32
CA TYR A 471 18.84 -9.55 -18.93
C TYR A 471 19.25 -10.71 -19.84
N ASP A 472 19.66 -10.44 -21.09
CA ASP A 472 20.03 -11.46 -22.06
C ASP A 472 21.52 -11.80 -22.03
N PHE A 473 22.34 -10.90 -21.50
CA PHE A 473 23.80 -11.03 -21.52
C PHE A 473 24.36 -11.74 -20.29
N PHE A 474 23.54 -11.93 -19.25
CA PHE A 474 23.92 -12.67 -18.04
C PHE A 474 23.14 -13.96 -17.88
N LYS A 475 23.81 -15.00 -17.36
CA LYS A 475 23.20 -16.29 -17.05
C LYS A 475 22.33 -16.16 -15.79
N LYS A 476 21.09 -16.64 -15.88
CA LYS A 476 20.07 -16.50 -14.83
C LYS A 476 20.43 -17.20 -13.52
N ASP A 477 21.21 -18.29 -13.58
CA ASP A 477 21.71 -19.03 -12.41
C ASP A 477 22.90 -18.35 -11.72
N LYS A 478 23.47 -17.30 -12.34
CA LYS A 478 24.62 -16.55 -11.82
C LYS A 478 24.26 -15.13 -11.40
N VAL A 479 23.37 -14.47 -12.14
CA VAL A 479 22.94 -13.08 -11.91
C VAL A 479 21.43 -12.99 -12.01
N HIS A 480 20.79 -12.56 -10.93
CA HIS A 480 19.35 -12.30 -10.88
C HIS A 480 19.06 -10.94 -11.53
N ASN A 481 18.69 -10.95 -12.80
CA ASN A 481 18.33 -9.72 -13.50
C ASN A 481 16.83 -9.38 -13.29
N ILE A 482 16.55 -8.14 -12.90
CA ILE A 482 15.21 -7.63 -12.62
C ILE A 482 14.97 -6.38 -13.46
N GLN A 483 13.92 -6.39 -14.27
CA GLN A 483 13.43 -5.21 -14.97
C GLN A 483 12.51 -4.40 -14.04
N VAL A 484 12.60 -3.08 -14.09
CA VAL A 484 11.80 -2.16 -13.27
C VAL A 484 11.35 -0.95 -14.10
N PRO A 485 10.29 -0.25 -13.66
CA PRO A 485 9.85 0.96 -14.35
C PRO A 485 10.96 2.04 -14.39
N HIS A 486 10.84 2.93 -15.37
CA HIS A 486 11.81 4.00 -15.61
C HIS A 486 11.96 4.88 -14.35
N GLY A 487 13.19 5.11 -13.90
CA GLY A 487 13.55 5.88 -12.72
C GLY A 487 13.42 5.17 -11.38
N ARG A 488 12.84 3.96 -11.33
CA ARG A 488 12.49 3.28 -10.07
C ARG A 488 13.58 2.35 -9.53
N GLY A 489 14.69 2.22 -10.25
CA GLY A 489 15.83 1.36 -9.92
C GLY A 489 16.29 1.47 -8.47
N PRO A 490 16.63 2.66 -7.95
CA PRO A 490 17.11 2.83 -6.59
C PRO A 490 16.10 2.39 -5.52
N ALA A 491 14.80 2.68 -5.71
CA ALA A 491 13.75 2.27 -4.78
C ALA A 491 13.63 0.73 -4.71
N ALA A 492 13.53 0.06 -5.86
CA ALA A 492 13.44 -1.40 -5.92
C ALA A 492 14.73 -2.10 -5.42
N ALA A 493 15.90 -1.54 -5.75
CA ALA A 493 17.19 -2.03 -5.28
C ALA A 493 17.34 -1.91 -3.76
N SER A 494 16.90 -0.79 -3.17
CA SER A 494 16.89 -0.57 -1.72
C SER A 494 16.10 -1.67 -1.00
N ALA A 495 14.88 -1.94 -1.46
CA ALA A 495 14.02 -2.96 -0.87
C ALA A 495 14.58 -4.37 -1.01
N SER A 496 15.20 -4.67 -2.15
CA SER A 496 15.87 -5.95 -2.40
C SER A 496 17.05 -6.17 -1.46
N LYS A 497 17.90 -5.16 -1.29
CA LYS A 497 19.04 -5.21 -0.37
C LYS A 497 18.59 -5.36 1.08
N ARG A 498 17.52 -4.66 1.49
CA ARG A 498 16.98 -4.77 2.86
C ARG A 498 16.27 -6.10 3.11
N SER A 499 15.71 -6.71 2.07
CA SER A 499 15.11 -8.04 2.12
C SER A 499 16.16 -9.16 2.19
N LYS A 500 17.29 -8.98 1.49
CA LYS A 500 18.46 -9.88 1.49
C LYS A 500 19.76 -9.11 1.77
N PRO A 501 20.07 -8.82 3.06
CA PRO A 501 21.23 -8.00 3.41
C PRO A 501 22.58 -8.50 2.88
N GLU A 502 22.74 -9.81 2.73
CA GLU A 502 23.97 -10.46 2.26
C GLU A 502 24.14 -10.46 0.72
N SER A 503 23.10 -10.12 -0.05
CA SER A 503 23.21 -10.10 -1.51
C SER A 503 23.94 -8.85 -2.01
N LEU A 504 24.60 -8.96 -3.16
CA LEU A 504 25.10 -7.82 -3.89
C LEU A 504 24.00 -7.27 -4.80
N VAL A 505 23.72 -5.98 -4.70
CA VAL A 505 22.69 -5.31 -5.49
C VAL A 505 23.30 -4.20 -6.33
N VAL A 506 23.13 -4.30 -7.65
CA VAL A 506 23.61 -3.34 -8.63
C VAL A 506 22.44 -2.77 -9.40
N CYS A 507 22.38 -1.45 -9.56
CA CYS A 507 21.42 -0.76 -10.41
C CYS A 507 22.16 -0.13 -11.58
N TYR A 508 21.82 -0.51 -12.81
CA TYR A 508 22.44 0.01 -14.02
C TYR A 508 21.47 0.96 -14.71
N GLN A 509 21.69 2.27 -14.59
CA GLN A 509 20.79 3.32 -15.03
C GLN A 509 21.41 4.18 -16.13
N GLY A 510 20.58 4.73 -17.01
CA GLY A 510 20.97 5.88 -17.84
C GLY A 510 20.80 7.19 -17.07
N ASP A 511 21.38 8.26 -17.58
CA ASP A 511 21.10 9.64 -17.16
C ASP A 511 19.61 9.98 -17.17
N GLY A 512 18.90 9.75 -18.28
CA GLY A 512 17.46 10.04 -18.33
C GLY A 512 16.62 9.22 -17.35
N ASP A 513 17.04 7.98 -17.10
CA ASP A 513 16.42 7.11 -16.10
C ASP A 513 16.60 7.68 -14.69
N ALA A 514 17.84 7.96 -14.29
CA ALA A 514 18.15 8.34 -12.92
C ALA A 514 17.90 9.83 -12.61
N MET A 515 17.99 10.72 -13.60
CA MET A 515 18.04 12.18 -13.38
C MET A 515 16.79 12.93 -13.81
N ASP A 516 16.10 12.48 -14.85
CA ASP A 516 14.84 13.12 -15.26
C ASP A 516 13.66 12.52 -14.49
N ILE A 517 13.55 11.19 -14.46
CA ILE A 517 12.40 10.49 -13.86
C ILE A 517 12.70 10.01 -12.44
N GLY A 518 13.91 9.47 -12.21
CA GLY A 518 14.29 8.80 -10.96
C GLY A 518 15.03 9.65 -9.93
N LEU A 519 15.07 10.97 -10.10
CA LEU A 519 15.90 11.85 -9.28
C LEU A 519 15.54 11.74 -7.79
N GLY A 520 14.24 11.74 -7.49
CA GLY A 520 13.75 11.58 -6.11
C GLY A 520 14.21 10.27 -5.50
N GLU A 521 13.99 9.17 -6.20
CA GLU A 521 14.34 7.82 -5.76
C GLU A 521 15.85 7.68 -5.52
N LEU A 522 16.67 8.24 -6.42
CA LEU A 522 18.13 8.20 -6.26
C LEU A 522 18.60 9.04 -5.07
N LEU A 523 18.07 10.25 -4.91
CA LEU A 523 18.44 11.12 -3.78
C LEU A 523 18.02 10.51 -2.45
N HIS A 524 16.83 9.95 -2.36
CA HIS A 524 16.35 9.33 -1.13
C HIS A 524 17.06 8.01 -0.82
N ALA A 525 17.41 7.20 -1.83
CA ALA A 525 18.27 6.03 -1.64
C ALA A 525 19.67 6.45 -1.17
N SER A 526 20.21 7.55 -1.72
CA SER A 526 21.47 8.11 -1.26
C SER A 526 21.38 8.53 0.21
N ALA A 527 20.40 9.36 0.56
CA ALA A 527 20.25 9.93 1.90
C ALA A 527 20.08 8.87 2.99
N ARG A 528 19.46 7.72 2.65
CA ARG A 528 19.35 6.55 3.53
C ARG A 528 20.64 5.74 3.65
N GLY A 529 21.67 6.06 2.87
CA GLY A 529 22.92 5.31 2.78
C GLY A 529 22.68 3.88 2.30
N GLU A 530 21.74 3.68 1.36
CA GLU A 530 21.35 2.34 0.93
C GLU A 530 22.57 1.58 0.41
N LYS A 531 22.74 0.34 0.89
CA LYS A 531 23.91 -0.50 0.60
C LYS A 531 23.78 -1.12 -0.79
N ILE A 532 23.68 -0.29 -1.81
CA ILE A 532 23.54 -0.66 -3.21
C ILE A 532 24.64 0.01 -4.04
N THR A 533 24.91 -0.52 -5.22
CA THR A 533 25.84 0.08 -6.18
C THR A 533 25.05 0.57 -7.38
N VAL A 534 25.14 1.86 -7.69
CA VAL A 534 24.50 2.47 -8.86
C VAL A 534 25.56 2.75 -9.92
N ILE A 535 25.35 2.25 -11.13
CA ILE A 535 26.13 2.59 -12.31
C ILE A 535 25.27 3.50 -13.15
N LEU A 536 25.73 4.74 -13.34
CA LEU A 536 25.04 5.75 -14.14
C LEU A 536 25.76 5.92 -15.47
N VAL A 537 25.12 5.58 -16.57
CA VAL A 537 25.63 5.85 -17.91
C VAL A 537 25.11 7.20 -18.36
N ASN A 538 25.95 8.23 -18.24
CA ASN A 538 25.63 9.58 -18.63
C ASN A 538 26.10 9.83 -20.06
N ASN A 539 25.18 9.66 -21.01
CA ASN A 539 25.41 9.99 -22.42
C ASN A 539 24.78 11.33 -22.82
N GLY A 540 24.14 12.05 -21.90
CA GLY A 540 23.49 13.33 -22.16
C GLY A 540 22.26 13.25 -23.05
N THR A 541 21.60 12.09 -23.21
CA THR A 541 20.45 11.93 -24.11
C THR A 541 19.58 10.68 -23.86
N TYR A 542 18.29 10.77 -24.18
CA TYR A 542 17.44 9.57 -24.27
C TYR A 542 17.74 8.75 -25.52
N GLY A 543 18.66 7.80 -25.40
CA GLY A 543 19.11 6.94 -26.51
C GLY A 543 17.98 6.21 -27.23
N MET A 544 17.17 5.42 -26.52
CA MET A 544 16.12 4.61 -27.16
C MET A 544 14.95 5.43 -27.73
N THR A 545 14.79 6.69 -27.35
CA THR A 545 13.70 7.55 -27.86
C THR A 545 14.13 8.38 -29.08
N GLY A 546 15.32 8.08 -29.62
CA GLY A 546 15.85 8.76 -30.80
C GLY A 546 16.69 10.00 -30.48
N GLY A 547 17.29 10.06 -29.29
CA GLY A 547 18.26 11.11 -28.94
C GLY A 547 17.64 12.42 -28.45
N GLN A 548 16.62 12.36 -27.60
CA GLN A 548 16.01 13.56 -27.01
C GLN A 548 16.87 14.12 -25.86
N LEU A 549 16.65 15.39 -25.51
CA LEU A 549 17.29 16.05 -24.37
C LEU A 549 17.06 15.28 -23.07
N SER A 550 18.10 15.11 -22.27
CA SER A 550 18.06 14.61 -20.89
C SER A 550 18.49 15.71 -19.90
N ALA A 551 18.19 15.55 -18.62
CA ALA A 551 18.64 16.42 -17.53
C ALA A 551 20.14 16.73 -17.56
N THR A 552 20.98 15.80 -18.01
CA THR A 552 22.44 15.96 -18.06
C THR A 552 22.95 16.45 -19.41
N THR A 553 22.10 16.72 -20.41
CA THR A 553 22.52 17.27 -21.70
C THR A 553 23.31 18.57 -21.49
N PRO A 554 24.61 18.66 -21.85
CA PRO A 554 25.43 19.86 -21.79
C PRO A 554 24.82 21.07 -22.50
N MET A 555 25.28 22.27 -22.13
CA MET A 555 24.98 23.50 -22.86
C MET A 555 25.40 23.40 -24.33
N ASP A 556 24.61 23.99 -25.21
CA ASP A 556 24.83 24.01 -26.67
C ASP A 556 24.82 22.63 -27.35
N GLN A 557 24.66 21.53 -26.60
CA GLN A 557 24.56 20.19 -27.19
C GLN A 557 23.25 20.05 -27.97
N PHE A 558 23.38 19.62 -29.23
CA PHE A 558 22.26 19.25 -30.09
C PHE A 558 21.59 17.97 -29.60
N SER A 559 20.26 18.00 -29.57
CA SER A 559 19.41 16.81 -29.41
C SER A 559 18.20 16.92 -30.34
N LYS A 560 17.38 15.87 -30.42
CA LYS A 560 16.16 15.89 -31.23
C LYS A 560 15.16 16.96 -30.77
N THR A 561 15.14 17.28 -29.47
CA THR A 561 14.26 18.31 -28.87
C THR A 561 14.96 19.65 -28.66
N THR A 562 16.29 19.70 -28.83
CA THR A 562 17.09 20.94 -28.84
C THR A 562 17.93 21.02 -30.12
N PRO A 563 17.28 21.20 -31.29
CA PRO A 563 17.96 21.17 -32.60
C PRO A 563 18.89 22.37 -32.85
N LYS A 564 18.90 23.36 -31.94
CA LYS A 564 19.82 24.51 -31.97
C LYS A 564 20.86 24.47 -30.84
N GLY A 565 20.95 23.36 -30.11
CA GLY A 565 21.70 23.28 -28.86
C GLY A 565 20.79 23.53 -27.64
N ARG A 566 21.17 22.99 -26.48
CA ARG A 566 20.51 23.27 -25.21
C ARG A 566 20.74 24.73 -24.81
N ASP A 567 19.65 25.42 -24.50
CA ASP A 567 19.68 26.78 -24.00
C ASP A 567 19.17 26.85 -22.56
N SER A 568 19.82 27.63 -21.71
CA SER A 568 19.51 27.69 -20.28
C SER A 568 18.19 28.41 -20.00
N ASN A 569 17.81 29.38 -20.83
CA ASN A 569 16.55 30.11 -20.67
C ASN A 569 15.35 29.26 -21.10
N LEU A 570 15.52 28.39 -22.09
CA LEU A 570 14.45 27.51 -22.60
C LEU A 570 14.39 26.15 -21.92
N ASN A 571 15.54 25.60 -21.52
CA ASN A 571 15.67 24.20 -21.10
C ASN A 571 16.32 24.03 -19.72
N GLY A 572 16.72 25.11 -19.05
CA GLY A 572 17.47 25.06 -17.80
C GLY A 572 18.90 24.54 -17.97
N PHE A 573 19.64 24.50 -16.87
CA PHE A 573 21.04 24.04 -16.85
C PHE A 573 21.17 22.51 -16.76
N PRO A 574 22.25 21.92 -17.31
CA PRO A 574 22.57 20.51 -17.07
C PRO A 574 22.74 20.23 -15.58
N ILE A 575 22.20 19.11 -15.12
CA ILE A 575 22.33 18.69 -13.72
C ILE A 575 23.62 17.87 -13.54
N ASP A 576 24.53 18.35 -12.69
CA ASP A 576 25.71 17.60 -12.25
C ASP A 576 25.36 16.76 -11.01
N ILE A 577 25.19 15.46 -11.22
CA ILE A 577 24.80 14.52 -10.18
C ILE A 577 25.77 14.47 -9.00
N SER A 578 27.05 14.71 -9.24
CA SER A 578 28.07 14.64 -8.19
C SER A 578 27.82 15.67 -7.09
N GLN A 579 27.29 16.84 -7.45
CA GLN A 579 26.98 17.92 -6.52
C GLN A 579 25.76 17.58 -5.66
N LEU A 580 24.78 16.87 -6.24
CA LEU A 580 23.57 16.47 -5.53
C LEU A 580 23.81 15.31 -4.55
N LEU A 581 24.71 14.39 -4.91
CA LEU A 581 25.02 13.20 -4.10
C LEU A 581 26.13 13.44 -3.06
N HIS A 582 26.82 14.57 -3.12
CA HIS A 582 27.95 14.86 -2.23
C HIS A 582 27.52 14.85 -0.75
N ARG A 583 28.13 13.96 0.04
CA ARG A 583 27.88 13.80 1.50
C ARG A 583 26.45 13.42 1.91
N GLN A 584 25.65 12.92 0.98
CA GLN A 584 24.28 12.43 1.24
C GLN A 584 24.27 10.90 1.40
N GLY A 585 25.16 10.28 2.18
CA GLY A 585 25.18 8.81 2.37
C GLY A 585 25.80 7.99 1.22
N VAL A 586 26.33 8.65 0.18
CA VAL A 586 27.20 8.02 -0.82
C VAL A 586 28.63 7.94 -0.28
N SER A 587 29.09 6.72 0.03
CA SER A 587 30.42 6.48 0.60
C SER A 587 31.52 6.43 -0.45
N TYR A 588 31.20 5.94 -1.64
CA TYR A 588 32.14 5.78 -2.74
C TYR A 588 31.55 6.32 -4.04
N TYR A 589 32.20 7.33 -4.62
CA TYR A 589 31.81 7.93 -5.89
C TYR A 589 33.02 8.01 -6.82
N ARG A 590 32.83 7.61 -8.08
CA ARG A 590 33.82 7.78 -9.15
C ARG A 590 33.14 8.21 -10.45
N ARG A 591 33.78 9.11 -11.18
CA ARG A 591 33.48 9.39 -12.58
C ARG A 591 34.55 8.81 -13.49
N THR A 592 34.17 8.16 -14.59
CA THR A 592 35.12 7.55 -15.53
C THR A 592 34.62 7.54 -16.96
N LEU A 593 35.52 7.24 -17.89
CA LEU A 593 35.22 6.85 -19.27
C LEU A 593 35.44 5.32 -19.42
N VAL A 594 34.95 4.77 -20.52
CA VAL A 594 35.24 3.39 -20.97
C VAL A 594 35.62 3.38 -22.46
N GLY A 595 35.97 2.22 -23.02
CA GLY A 595 36.13 2.01 -24.46
C GLY A 595 37.55 1.81 -24.97
N THR A 596 38.56 1.88 -24.10
CA THR A 596 39.92 1.41 -24.36
C THR A 596 40.33 0.39 -23.29
N PRO A 597 41.33 -0.48 -23.52
CA PRO A 597 41.75 -1.46 -22.53
C PRO A 597 42.07 -0.87 -21.15
N ASP A 598 42.80 0.25 -21.11
CA ASP A 598 43.15 0.96 -19.88
C ASP A 598 41.92 1.53 -19.15
N LEU A 599 41.03 2.20 -19.88
CA LEU A 599 39.79 2.74 -19.31
C LEU A 599 38.85 1.65 -18.79
N ASN A 600 38.77 0.52 -19.51
CA ASN A 600 37.98 -0.62 -19.10
C ASN A 600 38.55 -1.26 -17.83
N GLN A 601 39.87 -1.41 -17.73
CA GLN A 601 40.53 -1.90 -16.51
C GLN A 601 40.27 -0.97 -15.32
N ARG A 602 40.35 0.34 -15.54
CA ARG A 602 40.03 1.35 -14.52
C ARG A 602 38.58 1.27 -14.06
N PHE A 603 37.63 1.14 -14.99
CA PHE A 603 36.21 0.95 -14.64
C PHE A 603 35.98 -0.36 -13.87
N SER A 604 36.59 -1.47 -14.29
CA SER A 604 36.52 -2.74 -13.54
C SER A 604 37.09 -2.62 -12.13
N HIS A 605 38.18 -1.86 -11.94
CA HIS A 605 38.72 -1.55 -10.62
C HIS A 605 37.73 -0.75 -9.78
N PHE A 606 37.14 0.31 -10.33
CA PHE A 606 36.14 1.10 -9.60
C PHE A 606 34.89 0.30 -9.24
N LEU A 607 34.42 -0.57 -10.14
CA LEU A 607 33.29 -1.46 -9.88
C LEU A 607 33.60 -2.47 -8.77
N LEU A 608 34.81 -3.05 -8.79
CA LEU A 608 35.27 -3.92 -7.71
C LEU A 608 35.24 -3.18 -6.36
N GLN A 609 35.79 -1.97 -6.31
CA GLN A 609 35.79 -1.14 -5.09
C GLN A 609 34.37 -0.81 -4.62
N ALA A 610 33.48 -0.41 -5.52
CA ALA A 610 32.08 -0.12 -5.18
C ALA A 610 31.36 -1.33 -4.56
N LEU A 611 31.58 -2.55 -5.07
CA LEU A 611 31.00 -3.77 -4.49
C LEU A 611 31.64 -4.12 -3.14
N LEU A 612 32.94 -3.87 -2.96
CA LEU A 612 33.62 -4.05 -1.67
C LEU A 612 33.08 -3.09 -0.59
N HIS A 613 32.87 -1.82 -0.94
CA HIS A 613 32.20 -0.84 -0.08
C HIS A 613 30.80 -1.29 0.31
N GLN A 614 30.06 -1.90 -0.63
CA GLN A 614 28.75 -2.49 -0.36
C GLN A 614 28.81 -3.64 0.65
N LEU A 615 29.79 -4.55 0.53
CA LEU A 615 29.99 -5.68 1.44
C LEU A 615 30.45 -5.23 2.83
N LYS A 616 31.32 -4.22 2.90
CA LYS A 616 31.75 -3.60 4.15
C LYS A 616 30.58 -2.89 4.84
N GLY A 617 29.64 -2.35 4.05
CA GLY A 617 28.44 -1.68 4.52
C GLY A 617 28.61 -0.17 4.72
N ASP A 618 29.54 0.44 3.99
CA ASP A 618 29.94 1.85 4.17
C ASP A 618 28.87 2.86 3.71
N GLY A 619 27.96 2.45 2.82
CA GLY A 619 26.89 3.29 2.27
C GLY A 619 26.62 2.98 0.80
N MET A 620 25.98 3.92 0.10
CA MET A 620 25.73 3.77 -1.34
C MET A 620 27.01 4.01 -2.13
N SER A 621 27.24 3.20 -3.15
CA SER A 621 28.32 3.43 -4.12
C SER A 621 27.76 3.87 -5.45
N VAL A 622 28.39 4.84 -6.10
CA VAL A 622 27.97 5.35 -7.41
C VAL A 622 29.15 5.43 -8.36
N ILE A 623 29.00 4.90 -9.56
CA ILE A 623 29.98 5.06 -10.64
C ILE A 623 29.28 5.72 -11.81
N GLU A 624 29.65 6.96 -12.10
CA GLU A 624 29.19 7.66 -13.30
C GLU A 624 30.14 7.39 -14.47
N VAL A 625 29.62 6.72 -15.49
CA VAL A 625 30.32 6.50 -16.76
C VAL A 625 29.88 7.58 -17.72
N ILE A 626 30.78 8.52 -18.02
CA ILE A 626 30.58 9.50 -19.07
C ILE A 626 30.70 8.77 -20.41
N ALA A 627 29.68 8.89 -21.24
CA ALA A 627 29.54 8.17 -22.49
C ALA A 627 29.07 9.12 -23.60
N THR A 628 29.06 8.61 -24.83
CA THR A 628 28.41 9.26 -25.98
C THR A 628 27.50 8.24 -26.66
N CYS A 629 26.28 8.66 -27.00
CA CYS A 629 25.39 7.89 -27.87
C CYS A 629 25.87 7.98 -29.32
N THR A 630 26.48 6.90 -29.82
CA THR A 630 27.05 6.84 -31.18
C THR A 630 26.03 7.13 -32.28
N GLU A 631 24.75 6.87 -32.03
CA GLU A 631 23.69 6.95 -33.05
C GLU A 631 23.07 8.35 -33.16
N HIS A 632 22.97 9.06 -32.04
CA HIS A 632 22.16 10.27 -31.96
C HIS A 632 22.98 11.53 -31.66
N GLN A 633 24.18 11.39 -31.11
CA GLN A 633 25.06 12.52 -30.88
C GLN A 633 26.08 12.64 -32.00
N ARG A 634 26.29 13.88 -32.45
CA ARG A 634 27.27 14.22 -33.49
C ARG A 634 28.40 15.01 -32.86
N ALA A 635 29.62 14.67 -33.25
CA ALA A 635 30.78 15.47 -32.87
C ALA A 635 30.65 16.89 -33.49
N PRO A 636 30.95 17.96 -32.74
CA PRO A 636 31.04 19.33 -33.24
C PRO A 636 32.01 19.46 -34.41
N ALA A 637 31.82 20.49 -35.22
CA ALA A 637 32.63 20.74 -36.39
C ALA A 637 34.12 20.87 -36.03
N GLU A 638 34.45 21.44 -34.87
CA GLU A 638 35.83 21.60 -34.41
C GLU A 638 36.53 20.24 -34.19
N ILE A 639 35.82 19.26 -33.62
CA ILE A 639 36.35 17.91 -33.41
C ILE A 639 36.59 17.20 -34.75
N ILE A 640 35.65 17.34 -35.70
CA ILE A 640 35.76 16.75 -37.03
C ILE A 640 36.95 17.34 -37.79
N GLN A 641 37.10 18.67 -37.77
CA GLN A 641 38.21 19.36 -38.43
C GLN A 641 39.55 18.97 -37.81
N ALA A 642 39.65 18.89 -36.48
CA ALA A 642 40.87 18.44 -35.82
C ALA A 642 41.29 17.03 -36.25
N PHE A 643 40.35 16.09 -36.34
CA PHE A 643 40.62 14.74 -36.84
C PHE A 643 41.14 14.74 -38.29
N GLN A 644 40.56 15.58 -39.15
CA GLN A 644 41.00 15.74 -40.54
C GLN A 644 42.42 16.32 -40.62
N THR A 645 42.74 17.34 -39.81
CA THR A 645 44.07 17.97 -39.77
C THR A 645 45.15 17.02 -39.24
N GLU A 646 44.81 16.17 -38.27
CA GLU A 646 45.71 15.14 -37.72
C GLU A 646 45.84 13.89 -38.60
N GLY A 647 45.16 13.84 -39.76
CA GLY A 647 45.16 12.68 -40.66
C GLY A 647 44.49 11.44 -40.06
N LYS A 648 43.70 11.59 -38.98
CA LYS A 648 42.96 10.50 -38.34
C LYS A 648 41.78 10.10 -39.21
N LYS A 649 41.48 8.80 -39.27
CA LYS A 649 40.27 8.31 -39.95
C LYS A 649 39.03 8.85 -39.24
N LEU A 650 38.13 9.46 -40.00
CA LEU A 650 36.81 9.90 -39.54
C LEU A 650 35.91 8.68 -39.33
N HIS A 651 36.11 7.99 -38.22
CA HIS A 651 35.25 6.91 -37.77
C HIS A 651 34.31 7.43 -36.68
N GLN A 652 33.01 7.18 -36.83
CA GLN A 652 31.96 7.67 -35.91
C GLN A 652 32.25 7.31 -34.44
N ILE A 653 32.80 6.12 -34.19
CA ILE A 653 33.23 5.68 -32.85
C ILE A 653 34.36 6.58 -32.30
N ALA A 654 35.39 6.88 -33.10
CA ALA A 654 36.52 7.68 -32.65
C ALA A 654 36.11 9.14 -32.39
N LEU A 655 35.22 9.69 -33.23
CA LEU A 655 34.61 10.99 -33.03
C LEU A 655 33.74 11.03 -31.76
N SER A 656 32.96 9.98 -31.50
CA SER A 656 32.13 9.87 -30.29
C SER A 656 32.97 9.80 -29.01
N LYS A 657 34.14 9.17 -29.08
CA LYS A 657 35.11 9.12 -27.98
C LYS A 657 35.74 10.47 -27.71
N GLU A 658 36.15 11.16 -28.77
CA GLU A 658 36.67 12.52 -28.64
C GLU A 658 35.60 13.42 -28.03
N TYR A 659 34.34 13.30 -28.48
CA TYR A 659 33.21 14.03 -27.93
C TYR A 659 33.03 13.82 -26.42
N ALA A 660 32.99 12.56 -25.96
CA ALA A 660 32.89 12.26 -24.53
C ALA A 660 34.04 12.91 -23.76
N SER A 661 35.27 12.74 -24.26
CA SER A 661 36.49 13.18 -23.58
C SER A 661 36.71 14.69 -23.53
N LYS A 662 36.10 15.45 -24.46
CA LYS A 662 36.28 16.91 -24.57
C LYS A 662 35.04 17.71 -24.22
N ILE A 663 33.86 17.28 -24.62
CA ILE A 663 32.62 18.05 -24.47
C ILE A 663 31.89 17.64 -23.20
N MET A 664 31.59 16.34 -23.04
CA MET A 664 30.88 15.87 -21.86
C MET A 664 31.69 16.11 -20.58
N THR A 665 33.02 15.90 -20.61
CA THR A 665 33.90 16.12 -19.45
C THR A 665 34.10 17.60 -19.08
N GLN A 666 33.82 18.55 -19.98
CA GLN A 666 33.79 19.98 -19.62
C GLN A 666 32.62 20.27 -18.68
N SER A 667 31.46 19.65 -18.93
CA SER A 667 30.29 19.73 -18.05
C SER A 667 30.42 18.80 -16.84
N PHE A 668 31.09 17.66 -17.01
CA PHE A 668 31.20 16.60 -16.01
C PHE A 668 32.67 16.16 -15.82
N PRO A 669 33.50 16.92 -15.07
CA PRO A 669 34.92 16.66 -14.94
C PRO A 669 35.24 15.30 -14.31
N LEU A 670 36.20 14.55 -14.89
CA LEU A 670 36.60 13.20 -14.41
C LEU A 670 37.35 13.22 -13.07
N ALA A 671 37.86 14.37 -12.64
CA ALA A 671 38.58 14.50 -11.37
C ALA A 671 37.65 14.38 -10.14
N VAL A 672 36.33 14.40 -10.35
CA VAL A 672 35.34 14.31 -9.26
C VAL A 672 35.22 12.86 -8.77
N GLY A 673 35.53 12.65 -7.48
CA GLY A 673 35.51 11.35 -6.83
C GLY A 673 35.74 11.47 -5.32
N TRP A 674 35.18 10.53 -4.55
CA TRP A 674 35.46 10.39 -3.10
C TRP A 674 35.23 8.96 -2.61
N GLY A 675 35.67 8.67 -1.39
CA GLY A 675 35.73 7.30 -0.85
C GLY A 675 37.07 6.65 -1.18
N GLU A 676 37.66 5.97 -0.20
CA GLU A 676 38.98 5.35 -0.31
C GLU A 676 38.91 3.98 -0.98
N ASP A 677 39.95 3.60 -1.71
CA ASP A 677 40.06 2.24 -2.24
C ASP A 677 40.48 1.29 -1.11
N ILE A 678 39.85 0.11 -1.08
CA ILE A 678 40.12 -0.93 -0.09
C ILE A 678 41.28 -1.80 -0.59
N GLU A 679 42.37 -1.84 0.18
CA GLU A 679 43.60 -2.58 -0.15
C GLU A 679 43.45 -4.11 0.07
N ASN A 680 42.79 -4.53 1.16
CA ASN A 680 42.66 -5.95 1.53
C ASN A 680 41.41 -6.60 0.88
N THR A 681 41.44 -6.74 -0.43
CA THR A 681 40.28 -7.21 -1.22
C THR A 681 39.95 -8.69 -1.04
N GLN A 682 40.94 -9.56 -0.83
CA GLN A 682 40.72 -11.01 -0.76
C GLN A 682 39.95 -11.45 0.49
N GLU A 683 40.14 -10.76 1.62
CA GLU A 683 39.43 -11.06 2.87
C GLU A 683 37.92 -10.78 2.77
N LEU A 684 37.53 -9.74 2.04
CA LEU A 684 36.12 -9.34 1.85
C LEU A 684 35.41 -10.14 0.76
N ILE A 685 36.15 -10.63 -0.25
CA ILE A 685 35.61 -11.45 -1.36
C ILE A 685 35.50 -12.92 -0.96
N SER A 686 36.36 -13.36 -0.04
CA SER A 686 36.23 -14.69 0.56
C SER A 686 34.89 -14.76 1.28
N PRO A 687 34.06 -15.80 1.03
CA PRO A 687 32.79 -15.91 1.72
C PRO A 687 33.09 -15.87 3.22
N ARG A 688 32.54 -14.88 3.93
CA ARG A 688 32.45 -14.98 5.39
C ARG A 688 31.86 -16.35 5.65
N GLN A 689 32.51 -17.14 6.52
CA GLN A 689 31.82 -18.32 7.06
C GLN A 689 30.42 -17.82 7.46
N PRO A 690 29.34 -18.54 7.09
CA PRO A 690 28.03 -18.20 7.63
C PRO A 690 28.26 -17.98 9.12
N LEU A 691 27.80 -16.85 9.68
CA LEU A 691 28.01 -16.52 11.09
C LEU A 691 27.61 -17.75 11.92
N ASN A 692 28.60 -18.57 12.27
CA ASN A 692 28.47 -19.73 13.12
C ASN A 692 28.36 -19.15 14.51
N GLY A 693 27.13 -18.79 14.86
CA GLY A 693 26.85 -18.01 16.05
C GLY A 693 25.37 -17.89 16.38
N PHE A 694 24.46 -18.14 15.44
CA PHE A 694 23.06 -18.41 15.74
C PHE A 694 22.49 -19.39 14.69
N GLU A 695 22.78 -20.68 14.85
CA GLU A 695 21.86 -21.73 14.40
C GLU A 695 20.62 -21.67 15.31
N ALA A 696 19.78 -20.67 15.09
CA ALA A 696 18.40 -20.79 15.45
C ALA A 696 17.66 -21.11 14.14
N SER A 697 17.44 -22.41 13.88
CA SER A 697 16.32 -22.81 13.04
C SER A 697 15.05 -22.40 13.78
N ILE A 698 14.72 -21.09 13.77
CA ILE A 698 13.52 -20.59 14.43
C ILE A 698 12.35 -21.12 13.61
N SER A 699 11.70 -22.13 14.15
CA SER A 699 10.53 -22.76 13.55
C SER A 699 9.38 -21.74 13.46
N ALA A 700 8.41 -22.00 12.58
CA ALA A 700 7.23 -21.16 12.47
C ALA A 700 6.52 -21.02 13.82
N GLU A 701 6.50 -22.09 14.62
CA GLU A 701 5.93 -22.11 15.97
C GLU A 701 6.67 -21.16 16.92
N SER A 702 8.01 -21.14 16.89
CA SER A 702 8.80 -20.24 17.74
C SER A 702 8.64 -18.77 17.34
N ARG A 703 8.59 -18.47 16.03
CA ARG A 703 8.31 -17.10 15.54
C ARG A 703 6.91 -16.66 15.93
N PHE A 704 5.94 -17.56 15.82
CA PHE A 704 4.56 -17.30 16.17
C PHE A 704 4.41 -17.02 17.67
N ALA A 705 5.07 -17.81 18.53
CA ALA A 705 5.10 -17.56 19.97
C ALA A 705 5.75 -16.20 20.30
N SER A 706 6.85 -15.85 19.63
CA SER A 706 7.47 -14.51 19.78
C SER A 706 6.53 -13.40 19.36
N PHE A 707 5.81 -13.57 18.25
CA PHE A 707 4.83 -12.61 17.78
C PHE A 707 3.68 -12.43 18.78
N LEU A 708 3.12 -13.51 19.33
CA LEU A 708 2.11 -13.42 20.39
C LEU A 708 2.65 -12.67 21.61
N LYS A 709 3.88 -12.96 22.04
CA LYS A 709 4.53 -12.22 23.12
C LYS A 709 4.69 -10.72 22.80
N THR A 710 5.09 -10.38 21.58
CA THR A 710 5.15 -8.98 21.13
C THR A 710 3.77 -8.32 21.25
N LEU A 711 2.70 -8.99 20.83
CA LEU A 711 1.34 -8.47 20.98
C LEU A 711 0.90 -8.31 22.45
N GLU A 712 1.30 -9.24 23.33
CA GLU A 712 1.12 -9.12 24.79
C GLU A 712 1.84 -7.90 25.36
N ASP A 713 3.10 -7.68 24.97
CA ASP A 713 3.91 -6.53 25.40
C ASP A 713 3.28 -5.19 24.95
N PHE A 714 2.62 -5.17 23.79
CA PHE A 714 1.81 -4.03 23.32
C PHE A 714 0.41 -3.94 23.95
N SER A 715 0.05 -4.85 24.86
CA SER A 715 -1.29 -4.95 25.47
C SER A 715 -2.42 -5.13 24.45
N ILE A 716 -2.12 -5.75 23.30
CA ILE A 716 -3.08 -6.04 22.23
C ILE A 716 -3.82 -7.35 22.54
N LEU A 717 -3.13 -8.33 23.14
CA LEU A 717 -3.75 -9.57 23.59
C LEU A 717 -4.41 -9.40 24.96
N ARG A 718 -5.59 -9.99 25.11
CA ARG A 718 -6.34 -9.98 26.37
C ARG A 718 -6.06 -11.27 27.15
N GLU A 719 -5.71 -11.17 28.43
CA GLU A 719 -5.76 -12.32 29.35
C GLU A 719 -7.20 -12.83 29.44
N ALA A 720 -7.40 -14.15 29.48
CA ALA A 720 -8.70 -14.79 29.48
C ALA A 720 -9.52 -14.45 30.75
N SER A 721 -10.10 -13.26 30.80
CA SER A 721 -11.07 -12.87 31.82
C SER A 721 -12.45 -13.38 31.40
N ASN A 722 -12.99 -14.34 32.14
CA ASN A 722 -14.37 -14.85 32.06
C ASN A 722 -15.39 -13.76 32.42
N LEU A 723 -15.47 -12.69 31.63
CA LEU A 723 -16.50 -11.66 31.77
C LEU A 723 -17.62 -11.99 30.79
N SER A 724 -18.71 -12.54 31.32
CA SER A 724 -19.96 -12.66 30.56
C SER A 724 -20.44 -11.26 30.18
N PHE A 725 -20.61 -10.99 28.89
CA PHE A 725 -21.20 -9.76 28.41
C PHE A 725 -22.66 -9.69 28.88
N LYS A 726 -22.94 -8.87 29.90
CA LYS A 726 -24.32 -8.46 30.20
C LYS A 726 -24.73 -7.46 29.13
N LYS A 727 -25.89 -7.65 28.49
CA LYS A 727 -26.49 -6.68 27.56
C LYS A 727 -26.52 -5.29 28.24
N MET A 728 -25.65 -4.40 27.80
CA MET A 728 -25.56 -3.00 28.27
C MET A 728 -26.23 -2.10 27.24
N ARG A 729 -26.75 -0.96 27.70
CA ARG A 729 -27.34 0.09 26.85
C ARG A 729 -26.26 0.67 25.93
N ASP A 730 -26.60 0.88 24.66
CA ASP A 730 -25.74 1.57 23.70
C ASP A 730 -25.60 3.06 24.07
N PHE A 731 -24.42 3.64 23.84
CA PHE A 731 -24.15 5.05 24.08
C PHE A 731 -23.44 5.70 22.90
N ARG A 732 -23.88 6.90 22.54
CA ARG A 732 -23.21 7.79 21.59
C ARG A 732 -22.70 9.03 22.29
N PHE A 733 -21.41 9.30 22.09
CA PHE A 733 -20.70 10.45 22.63
C PHE A 733 -20.30 11.38 21.51
N TYR A 734 -20.42 12.67 21.76
CA TYR A 734 -19.86 13.71 20.89
C TYR A 734 -19.00 14.64 21.72
N LEU A 735 -17.74 14.78 21.31
CA LEU A 735 -16.70 15.42 22.07
C LEU A 735 -16.16 16.55 21.21
N CYS A 736 -16.19 17.78 21.70
CA CYS A 736 -15.80 18.95 20.92
C CYS A 736 -15.06 20.00 21.75
N GLY A 737 -14.11 20.67 21.11
CA GLY A 737 -13.23 21.66 21.73
C GLY A 737 -12.28 22.30 20.72
N GLU A 738 -11.22 22.89 21.24
CA GLU A 738 -10.12 23.50 20.49
C GLU A 738 -8.89 22.59 20.45
N GLY A 739 -7.99 22.83 19.48
CA GLY A 739 -6.73 22.11 19.38
C GLY A 739 -5.91 22.19 20.68
N GLY A 740 -5.43 21.04 21.15
CA GLY A 740 -4.64 20.95 22.39
C GLY A 740 -5.46 20.74 23.67
N GLN A 741 -6.79 20.70 23.60
CA GLN A 741 -7.66 20.36 24.74
C GLN A 741 -7.86 18.85 24.95
N GLY A 742 -7.25 17.99 24.13
CA GLY A 742 -7.23 16.54 24.33
C GLY A 742 -8.55 15.82 23.96
N ILE A 743 -9.32 16.35 23.01
CA ILE A 743 -10.58 15.76 22.52
C ILE A 743 -10.38 14.36 21.92
N GLN A 744 -9.40 14.20 21.02
CA GLN A 744 -9.10 12.90 20.42
C GLN A 744 -8.61 11.89 21.47
N SER A 745 -7.81 12.32 22.44
CA SER A 745 -7.36 11.46 23.55
C SER A 745 -8.51 11.01 24.43
N LEU A 746 -9.50 11.88 24.68
CA LEU A 746 -10.72 11.53 25.41
C LEU A 746 -11.55 10.49 24.63
N ALA A 747 -11.71 10.69 23.32
CA ALA A 747 -12.38 9.73 22.44
C ALA A 747 -11.69 8.35 22.48
N ASP A 748 -10.36 8.34 22.38
CA ASP A 748 -9.57 7.12 22.39
C ASP A 748 -9.65 6.37 23.73
N ILE A 749 -9.69 7.08 24.86
CA ILE A 749 -9.87 6.49 26.20
C ILE A 749 -11.27 5.88 26.32
N LEU A 750 -12.33 6.60 25.93
CA LEU A 750 -13.70 6.08 25.95
C LEU A 750 -13.83 4.83 25.08
N MET A 751 -13.24 4.83 23.89
CA MET A 751 -13.20 3.66 23.02
C MET A 751 -12.47 2.49 23.68
N LYS A 752 -11.26 2.70 24.20
CA LYS A 752 -10.45 1.66 24.84
C LYS A 752 -11.13 1.04 26.05
N ALA A 753 -11.78 1.87 26.88
CA ALA A 753 -12.58 1.39 28.01
C ALA A 753 -13.83 0.63 27.53
N GLY A 754 -14.47 1.12 26.48
CA GLY A 754 -15.64 0.54 25.84
C GLY A 754 -15.47 -0.91 25.41
N ILE A 755 -14.28 -1.30 24.94
CA ILE A 755 -14.12 -2.66 24.39
C ILE A 755 -14.24 -3.74 25.48
N THR A 756 -14.08 -3.39 26.75
CA THR A 756 -14.30 -4.35 27.85
C THR A 756 -15.76 -4.79 27.99
N GLN A 757 -16.70 -4.04 27.42
CA GLN A 757 -18.15 -4.18 27.64
C GLN A 757 -19.00 -4.15 26.37
N TYR A 758 -18.47 -3.65 25.24
CA TYR A 758 -19.19 -3.42 23.99
C TYR A 758 -18.54 -4.15 22.81
N ALA A 759 -19.37 -4.61 21.88
CA ALA A 759 -18.95 -5.35 20.70
C ALA A 759 -18.40 -4.46 19.57
N PHE A 760 -18.84 -3.20 19.50
CA PHE A 760 -18.54 -2.27 18.40
C PHE A 760 -18.21 -0.88 18.93
N ASN A 761 -16.99 -0.38 18.63
CA ASN A 761 -16.57 0.98 18.94
C ASN A 761 -15.83 1.61 17.75
N SER A 762 -16.35 2.71 17.21
CA SER A 762 -15.75 3.41 16.07
C SER A 762 -15.62 4.91 16.37
N PRO A 763 -14.45 5.52 16.09
CA PRO A 763 -14.30 6.95 16.16
C PRO A 763 -14.76 7.60 14.85
N TRP A 764 -15.49 8.69 14.96
CA TRP A 764 -15.68 9.64 13.86
C TRP A 764 -14.91 10.92 14.17
N TYR A 765 -14.17 11.46 13.21
CA TYR A 765 -13.48 12.74 13.36
C TYR A 765 -14.00 13.71 12.31
N GLU A 766 -14.23 14.96 12.73
CA GLU A 766 -14.64 16.00 11.81
C GLU A 766 -13.46 16.35 10.87
N PRO A 767 -13.69 16.42 9.55
CA PRO A 767 -12.62 16.65 8.57
C PRO A 767 -12.25 18.13 8.46
N GLU A 768 -11.85 18.75 9.56
CA GLU A 768 -11.32 20.12 9.56
C GLU A 768 -9.79 20.13 9.71
N VAL A 769 -9.09 20.83 8.80
CA VAL A 769 -7.63 20.97 8.80
C VAL A 769 -7.16 22.11 9.73
N THR A 770 -8.08 22.79 10.43
CA THR A 770 -7.71 23.95 11.26
C THR A 770 -7.49 23.53 12.71
N LYS A 771 -6.37 23.94 13.31
CA LYS A 771 -6.09 23.73 14.76
C LYS A 771 -7.08 24.43 15.69
N ALA A 772 -7.98 25.26 15.15
CA ALA A 772 -8.93 26.04 15.92
C ALA A 772 -10.04 25.15 16.53
N ARG A 773 -10.41 24.06 15.86
CA ARG A 773 -11.53 23.20 16.27
C ARG A 773 -11.10 21.74 16.27
N THR A 774 -11.63 20.96 17.19
CA THR A 774 -11.38 19.52 17.25
C THR A 774 -12.63 18.82 17.74
N VAL A 775 -13.11 17.88 16.94
CA VAL A 775 -14.33 17.13 17.22
C VAL A 775 -14.07 15.64 17.01
N ALA A 776 -14.64 14.83 17.91
CA ALA A 776 -14.63 13.39 17.82
C ALA A 776 -15.98 12.83 18.28
N ALA A 777 -16.46 11.76 17.65
CA ALA A 777 -17.60 10.99 18.13
C ALA A 777 -17.17 9.58 18.48
N VAL A 778 -17.80 9.00 19.50
CA VAL A 778 -17.59 7.62 19.91
C VAL A 778 -18.95 6.96 20.04
N THR A 779 -19.16 5.87 19.30
CA THR A 779 -20.33 5.01 19.45
C THR A 779 -19.90 3.74 20.16
N LEU A 780 -20.49 3.47 21.33
CA LEU A 780 -20.34 2.22 22.06
C LEU A 780 -21.62 1.41 21.90
N SER A 781 -21.57 0.28 21.21
CA SER A 781 -22.76 -0.52 20.92
C SER A 781 -22.51 -2.02 21.04
N ASN A 782 -23.54 -2.74 21.48
CA ASN A 782 -23.60 -4.20 21.35
C ASN A 782 -24.10 -4.65 19.97
N SER A 783 -24.61 -3.71 19.18
CA SER A 783 -24.90 -3.90 17.76
C SER A 783 -23.64 -3.59 16.95
N ALA A 784 -23.17 -4.58 16.19
CA ALA A 784 -22.04 -4.43 15.28
C ALA A 784 -22.30 -3.46 14.12
N TYR A 785 -23.48 -2.84 14.06
CA TYR A 785 -23.99 -2.15 12.88
C TYR A 785 -24.29 -0.67 13.09
N ALA A 786 -23.98 -0.15 14.27
CA ALA A 786 -24.30 1.23 14.63
C ALA A 786 -23.55 2.23 13.73
N ASN A 787 -24.29 3.19 13.15
CA ASN A 787 -23.68 4.28 12.38
C ASN A 787 -22.80 5.15 13.31
N PRO A 788 -21.49 5.28 13.04
CA PRO A 788 -20.59 6.08 13.85
C PRO A 788 -20.71 7.59 13.63
N ASN A 789 -21.40 8.05 12.57
CA ASN A 789 -21.54 9.47 12.28
C ASN A 789 -22.55 10.13 13.25
N PRO A 790 -22.11 11.08 14.09
CA PRO A 790 -22.97 11.77 15.06
C PRO A 790 -23.98 12.72 14.40
N GLU A 791 -23.75 13.16 13.17
CA GLU A 791 -24.67 14.09 12.47
C GLU A 791 -25.97 13.41 12.01
N ILE A 792 -26.01 12.10 12.15
CA ILE A 792 -26.97 11.18 11.54
C ILE A 792 -27.72 10.40 12.65
N GLY A 793 -27.63 10.87 13.90
CA GLY A 793 -28.45 10.34 14.98
C GLY A 793 -28.35 11.11 16.27
N GLU A 794 -29.21 10.73 17.21
CA GLU A 794 -29.31 11.33 18.53
C GLU A 794 -28.13 10.93 19.44
N ILE A 795 -27.56 11.90 20.16
CA ILE A 795 -26.36 11.72 20.98
C ILE A 795 -26.75 11.62 22.46
N ASP A 796 -26.30 10.56 23.13
CA ASP A 796 -26.56 10.34 24.56
C ASP A 796 -25.83 11.35 25.44
N ALA A 797 -24.58 11.66 25.09
CA ALA A 797 -23.74 12.58 25.83
C ALA A 797 -22.89 13.50 24.94
N LEU A 798 -23.04 14.80 25.11
CA LEU A 798 -22.24 15.84 24.48
C LEU A 798 -21.25 16.42 25.48
N VAL A 799 -19.95 16.43 25.16
CA VAL A 799 -18.88 17.02 25.98
C VAL A 799 -18.26 18.18 25.22
N CYS A 800 -18.52 19.41 25.67
CA CYS A 800 -18.01 20.64 25.08
C CYS A 800 -16.93 21.25 25.98
N MET A 801 -15.69 21.28 25.50
CA MET A 801 -14.56 21.90 26.22
C MET A 801 -14.50 23.43 26.06
N THR A 802 -15.43 24.02 25.29
CA THR A 802 -15.63 25.47 25.20
C THR A 802 -17.12 25.83 25.13
N PRO A 803 -17.52 27.03 25.60
CA PRO A 803 -18.89 27.51 25.46
C PRO A 803 -19.35 27.63 24.00
N GLN A 804 -18.45 28.03 23.09
CA GLN A 804 -18.76 28.14 21.66
C GLN A 804 -19.23 26.79 21.08
N MET A 805 -18.51 25.71 21.40
CA MET A 805 -18.85 24.37 20.92
C MET A 805 -20.21 23.89 21.43
N TYR A 806 -20.60 24.29 22.64
CA TYR A 806 -21.93 24.01 23.16
C TYR A 806 -23.02 24.66 22.30
N TYR A 807 -22.91 25.96 21.99
CA TYR A 807 -23.92 26.65 21.19
C TYR A 807 -24.02 26.09 19.77
N GLU A 808 -22.88 25.71 19.19
CA GLU A 808 -22.84 25.13 17.85
C GLU A 808 -23.40 23.70 17.81
N ARG A 809 -23.23 22.88 18.86
CA ARG A 809 -23.49 21.41 18.79
C ARG A 809 -24.59 20.89 19.70
N LYS A 810 -25.18 21.70 20.57
CA LYS A 810 -26.26 21.28 21.50
C LYS A 810 -27.46 20.62 20.83
N HIS A 811 -27.71 20.92 19.55
CA HIS A 811 -28.84 20.38 18.79
C HIS A 811 -28.70 18.89 18.47
N PHE A 812 -27.49 18.31 18.56
CA PHE A 812 -27.28 16.87 18.42
C PHE A 812 -27.62 16.07 19.69
N ALA A 813 -27.67 16.74 20.85
CA ALA A 813 -27.99 16.09 22.12
C ALA A 813 -29.45 15.67 22.13
N LYS A 814 -29.69 14.40 22.48
CA LYS A 814 -31.02 13.82 22.48
C LYS A 814 -31.88 14.34 23.63
N LYS A 815 -33.19 14.16 23.51
CA LYS A 815 -34.14 14.40 24.60
C LYS A 815 -33.83 13.51 25.81
N GLY A 816 -33.67 14.10 27.00
CA GLY A 816 -33.21 13.44 28.22
C GLY A 816 -31.73 13.05 28.22
N GLY A 817 -30.94 13.51 27.24
CA GLY A 817 -29.50 13.27 27.15
C GLY A 817 -28.69 14.07 28.19
N LEU A 818 -27.37 13.93 28.12
CA LEU A 818 -26.42 14.63 28.98
C LEU A 818 -25.57 15.61 28.16
N VAL A 819 -25.40 16.82 28.66
CA VAL A 819 -24.47 17.81 28.09
C VAL A 819 -23.53 18.29 29.18
N ILE A 820 -22.24 18.04 29.01
CA ILE A 820 -21.17 18.53 29.87
C ILE A 820 -20.50 19.69 29.13
N VAL A 821 -20.42 20.86 29.77
CA VAL A 821 -19.75 22.02 29.18
C VAL A 821 -18.74 22.62 30.14
N ASP A 822 -17.53 22.88 29.63
CA ASP A 822 -16.58 23.75 30.30
C ASP A 822 -17.00 25.20 30.13
N GLY A 823 -17.64 25.73 31.16
CA GLY A 823 -18.19 27.08 31.15
C GLY A 823 -17.13 28.17 31.21
N GLN A 824 -15.89 27.88 31.61
CA GLN A 824 -14.86 28.89 31.91
C GLN A 824 -15.35 30.10 32.75
N GLY A 825 -16.39 29.91 33.57
CA GLY A 825 -17.02 30.98 34.36
C GLY A 825 -18.15 31.76 33.66
N ILE A 826 -18.49 31.43 32.41
CA ILE A 826 -19.62 32.02 31.67
C ILE A 826 -20.93 31.30 32.03
N GLU A 827 -22.01 32.08 32.18
CA GLU A 827 -23.35 31.53 32.43
C GLU A 827 -23.96 30.95 31.14
N ILE A 828 -24.04 29.62 31.05
CA ILE A 828 -24.53 28.91 29.85
C ILE A 828 -25.97 28.44 30.05
N LYS A 829 -26.93 28.99 29.29
CA LYS A 829 -28.35 28.66 29.41
C LYS A 829 -28.76 27.48 28.52
N ASN A 830 -29.74 26.70 29.00
CA ASN A 830 -30.27 25.52 28.30
C ASN A 830 -31.23 25.88 27.13
N GLU A 831 -31.68 27.13 27.03
CA GLU A 831 -32.45 27.68 25.88
C GLU A 831 -33.62 26.81 25.37
N GLY A 832 -34.31 26.09 26.26
CA GLY A 832 -35.51 25.31 25.90
C GLY A 832 -35.23 23.89 25.38
N PHE A 833 -33.98 23.40 25.46
CA PHE A 833 -33.67 22.00 25.20
C PHE A 833 -33.95 21.12 26.43
N ASP A 834 -34.46 19.92 26.18
CA ASP A 834 -34.78 18.94 27.22
C ASP A 834 -33.62 17.94 27.34
N PHE A 835 -32.50 18.38 27.91
CA PHE A 835 -31.37 17.54 28.32
C PHE A 835 -30.81 18.02 29.67
N THR A 836 -30.04 17.17 30.33
CA THR A 836 -29.34 17.51 31.57
C THR A 836 -28.06 18.28 31.24
N LEU A 837 -27.98 19.55 31.64
CA LEU A 837 -26.78 20.38 31.46
C LEU A 837 -25.92 20.42 32.73
N ILE A 838 -24.70 19.89 32.66
CA ILE A 838 -23.69 19.99 33.73
C ILE A 838 -22.60 20.97 33.31
N ARG A 839 -22.49 22.06 34.07
CA ARG A 839 -21.43 23.06 33.92
C ARG A 839 -20.25 22.67 34.79
N VAL A 840 -19.11 22.37 34.18
CA VAL A 840 -17.91 21.94 34.90
C VAL A 840 -16.82 22.98 34.66
N PRO A 841 -16.21 23.60 35.68
CA PRO A 841 -15.10 24.52 35.48
C PRO A 841 -13.80 23.74 35.22
N ALA A 842 -13.78 22.87 34.21
CA ALA A 842 -12.74 21.86 34.01
C ALA A 842 -11.36 22.49 33.80
N MET A 843 -11.23 23.49 32.93
CA MET A 843 -9.97 24.21 32.72
C MET A 843 -9.46 24.90 33.98
N ASN A 844 -10.36 25.49 34.76
CA ASN A 844 -10.01 26.16 36.02
C ASN A 844 -9.53 25.15 37.07
N LEU A 845 -10.24 24.04 37.24
CA LEU A 845 -9.87 22.95 38.15
C LEU A 845 -8.53 22.31 37.76
N ALA A 846 -8.32 22.05 36.47
CA ALA A 846 -7.07 21.51 35.95
C ALA A 846 -5.88 22.45 36.22
N THR A 847 -6.09 23.76 36.08
CA THR A 847 -5.03 24.77 36.29
C THR A 847 -4.76 25.01 37.77
N THR A 848 -5.79 25.15 38.59
CA THR A 848 -5.66 25.58 40.00
C THR A 848 -5.36 24.43 40.96
N GLN A 849 -5.94 23.24 40.73
CA GLN A 849 -5.82 22.11 41.65
C GLN A 849 -4.85 21.03 41.14
N ILE A 850 -4.88 20.72 39.84
CA ILE A 850 -3.99 19.70 39.25
C ILE A 850 -2.64 20.30 38.80
N LYS A 851 -2.61 21.61 38.51
CA LYS A 851 -1.45 22.32 37.95
C LYS A 851 -0.99 21.79 36.58
N GLU A 852 -1.90 21.16 35.83
CA GLU A 852 -1.65 20.70 34.46
C GLU A 852 -2.88 21.01 33.60
N ARG A 853 -2.81 22.10 32.85
CA ARG A 853 -3.94 22.62 32.05
C ARG A 853 -4.48 21.60 31.04
N ARG A 854 -3.61 20.74 30.48
CA ARG A 854 -4.00 19.75 29.45
C ARG A 854 -4.86 18.61 30.01
N SER A 855 -4.95 18.45 31.32
CA SER A 855 -5.74 17.41 31.99
C SER A 855 -7.24 17.74 32.14
N ALA A 856 -7.69 18.90 31.64
CA ALA A 856 -9.09 19.33 31.74
C ALA A 856 -10.07 18.31 31.10
N ASN A 857 -9.67 17.65 30.02
CA ASN A 857 -10.47 16.58 29.40
C ASN A 857 -10.70 15.38 30.36
N MET A 858 -9.74 15.05 31.22
CA MET A 858 -9.88 13.99 32.22
C MET A 858 -10.87 14.35 33.31
N ILE A 859 -10.95 15.64 33.69
CA ILE A 859 -11.99 16.12 34.62
C ILE A 859 -13.38 15.89 34.00
N CYS A 860 -13.55 16.25 32.72
CA CYS A 860 -14.80 15.97 32.00
C CYS A 860 -15.08 14.47 31.90
N LEU A 861 -14.06 13.62 31.70
CA LEU A 861 -14.20 12.15 31.74
C LEU A 861 -14.69 11.66 33.11
N GLY A 862 -14.17 12.21 34.20
CA GLY A 862 -14.59 11.89 35.56
C GLY A 862 -16.06 12.26 35.80
N VAL A 863 -16.46 13.45 35.37
CA VAL A 863 -17.86 13.90 35.43
C VAL A 863 -18.77 13.00 34.60
N LEU A 864 -18.37 12.70 33.36
CA LEU A 864 -19.10 11.83 32.44
C LEU A 864 -19.30 10.43 33.05
N ASN A 865 -18.22 9.80 33.53
CA ASN A 865 -18.28 8.46 34.10
C ASN A 865 -19.09 8.42 35.39
N GLN A 866 -18.98 9.43 36.26
CA GLN A 866 -19.76 9.51 37.49
C GLN A 866 -21.25 9.72 37.24
N THR A 867 -21.61 10.40 36.15
CA THR A 867 -23.02 10.71 35.83
C THR A 867 -23.71 9.55 35.12
N LEU A 868 -23.00 8.87 34.21
CA LEU A 868 -23.56 7.80 33.38
C LEU A 868 -23.21 6.40 33.87
N GLU A 869 -22.32 6.28 34.86
CA GLU A 869 -21.84 5.00 35.42
C GLU A 869 -21.34 4.02 34.34
N LEU A 870 -20.61 4.55 33.34
CA LEU A 870 -20.21 3.80 32.14
C LEU A 870 -19.24 2.66 32.47
N PHE A 871 -18.19 2.96 33.23
CA PHE A 871 -17.09 2.05 33.50
C PHE A 871 -16.72 2.03 34.98
N LYS A 872 -16.18 0.90 35.45
CA LYS A 872 -15.49 0.83 36.74
C LYS A 872 -14.25 1.71 36.70
N ASP A 873 -13.95 2.38 37.81
CA ASP A 873 -12.81 3.30 37.91
C ASP A 873 -11.48 2.62 37.59
N GLU A 874 -11.29 1.41 38.10
CA GLU A 874 -10.12 0.56 37.85
C GLU A 874 -9.82 0.40 36.36
N VAL A 875 -10.88 0.28 35.53
CA VAL A 875 -10.75 0.13 34.07
C VAL A 875 -10.29 1.44 33.44
N LEU A 876 -10.89 2.57 33.81
CA LEU A 876 -10.50 3.86 33.25
C LEU A 876 -9.11 4.29 33.68
N GLU A 877 -8.73 4.04 34.94
CA GLU A 877 -7.39 4.33 35.45
C GLU A 877 -6.32 3.50 34.73
N ASP A 878 -6.56 2.20 34.50
CA ASP A 878 -5.67 1.35 33.71
C ASP A 878 -5.56 1.83 32.26
N VAL A 879 -6.68 2.18 31.62
CA VAL A 879 -6.66 2.75 30.26
C VAL A 879 -5.88 4.06 30.20
N ILE A 880 -6.04 4.96 31.18
CA ILE A 880 -5.27 6.21 31.28
C ILE A 880 -3.77 5.91 31.42
N ARG A 881 -3.39 4.94 32.26
CA ARG A 881 -1.98 4.52 32.44
C ARG A 881 -1.36 4.02 31.15
N ARG A 882 -2.09 3.20 30.40
CA ARG A 882 -1.62 2.65 29.12
C ARG A 882 -1.58 3.71 28.02
N ASN A 883 -2.54 4.65 28.00
CA ASN A 883 -2.65 5.62 26.92
C ASN A 883 -1.73 6.84 27.09
N ILE A 884 -1.50 7.27 28.33
CA ILE A 884 -0.69 8.47 28.64
C ILE A 884 0.35 8.12 29.73
N PRO A 885 1.26 7.17 29.50
CA PRO A 885 2.11 6.60 30.54
C PRO A 885 2.97 7.64 31.25
N LYS A 886 3.48 8.64 30.52
CA LYS A 886 4.34 9.71 31.08
C LYS A 886 3.61 10.67 32.02
N ALA A 887 2.29 10.79 31.92
CA ALA A 887 1.49 11.73 32.72
C ALA A 887 0.29 11.05 33.37
N ALA A 888 0.35 9.73 33.56
CA ALA A 888 -0.78 8.92 33.98
C ALA A 888 -1.35 9.38 35.35
N GLU A 889 -0.50 9.55 36.36
CA GLU A 889 -0.94 9.91 37.71
C GLU A 889 -1.63 11.26 37.76
N ILE A 890 -1.10 12.26 37.06
CA ILE A 890 -1.68 13.61 36.98
C ILE A 890 -3.06 13.53 36.32
N ASN A 891 -3.20 12.73 35.26
CA ASN A 891 -4.47 12.53 34.56
C ASN A 891 -5.48 11.73 35.40
N ILE A 892 -5.04 10.76 36.20
CA ILE A 892 -5.89 10.02 37.15
C ILE A 892 -6.37 10.96 38.27
N GLN A 893 -5.50 11.82 38.80
CA GLN A 893 -5.91 12.83 39.78
C GLN A 893 -6.97 13.78 39.22
N ALA A 894 -6.79 14.23 37.98
CA ALA A 894 -7.78 15.05 37.27
C ALA A 894 -9.11 14.32 37.07
N TYR A 895 -9.08 13.05 36.64
CA TYR A 895 -10.25 12.19 36.54
C TYR A 895 -11.00 12.07 37.88
N GLN A 896 -10.29 11.75 38.96
CA GLN A 896 -10.86 11.65 40.30
C GLN A 896 -11.43 12.98 40.82
N LEU A 897 -10.79 14.11 40.47
CA LEU A 897 -11.31 15.44 40.80
C LEU A 897 -12.64 15.72 40.11
N GLY A 898 -12.79 15.34 38.83
CA GLY A 898 -14.05 15.43 38.10
C GLY A 898 -15.18 14.64 38.75
N LYS A 899 -14.90 13.43 39.24
CA LYS A 899 -15.87 12.63 40.00
C LYS A 899 -16.31 13.32 41.29
N LYS A 900 -15.35 13.82 42.08
CA LYS A 900 -15.62 14.53 43.34
C LYS A 900 -16.49 15.77 43.13
N PHE A 901 -16.26 16.50 42.04
CA PHE A 901 -17.04 17.69 41.69
C PHE A 901 -18.54 17.39 41.58
N ILE A 902 -18.93 16.28 40.94
CA ILE A 902 -20.34 15.87 40.83
C ILE A 902 -20.95 15.56 42.19
N ASN A 903 -20.22 14.84 43.05
CA ASN A 903 -20.70 14.50 44.39
C ASN A 903 -20.92 15.74 45.28
N SER A 904 -20.09 16.78 45.15
CA SER A 904 -20.29 18.05 45.85
C SER A 904 -21.42 18.89 45.26
N SER A 905 -21.57 18.93 43.94
CA SER A 905 -22.57 19.76 43.25
C SER A 905 -23.99 19.18 43.35
N LEU A 906 -24.16 17.84 43.37
CA LEU A 906 -25.45 17.19 43.63
C LEU A 906 -25.92 17.34 45.09
N ARG A 907 -25.00 17.55 46.04
CA ARG A 907 -25.35 17.90 47.42
C ARG A 907 -25.85 19.34 47.59
N LEU A 908 -25.54 20.22 46.64
CA LEU A 908 -25.99 21.62 46.65
C LEU A 908 -27.37 21.81 45.99
N ASN A 909 -27.89 20.80 45.28
CA ASN A 909 -29.18 20.82 44.59
C ASN A 909 -30.20 19.81 45.17
N ARG A 910 -30.00 19.33 46.40
CA ARG A 910 -30.98 18.52 47.15
C ARG A 910 -31.62 19.31 48.27
#